data_AF-A0A2T4A2C7-F1
#
_entry.id   AF-A0A2T4A2C7-F1
#
_cell.length_a   1.000
_cell.length_b   1.000
_cell.length_c   1.000
_cell.angle_alpha   90.00
_cell.angle_beta   90.00
_cell.angle_gamma   90.00
#
_symmetry.space_group_name_H-M   'P 1'
#
loop_
_entity.id
_entity.type
_entity.pdbx_description
1 polymer ?
#
loop_
_entity_poly.entity_id
_entity_poly.type
_entity_poly.pdbx_seq_one_letter_code
_entity_poly.pdbx_strand_id
1 'polypeptide(L)'
;MYSQSHQQGHNARLNGAGRGMPNMLYNFQQHAQHQHPSQPQHHQGLQHDHILPSANGLGHHSSFASGILSSSATFNSAGLSNGHATNARAGQAPQNEMWQEQLRLHKEAERAHAAMTEQQQPHYYARLKASENRGIGGPPPSNGKTQADSENDPADMRRPLNVEKGTNRQDWHNMDMSGQGLRNLASELFRYHFLNELYIASNKLTRLPNAIGELRQLRHLDASFNQISELPPELGMCTYLKQLLLFNNNLQELPFELGSLHQLEMLGIEGNPLEPSIKQEIIEKGTKSLINALMEGAPIPLPPSPRKEIIIQEDVPESLERIRVFSWNILCDKYATTQTYGYTPTGALSWEYRKNCILEELRIRDADFLALQEVSTDAFKEDLSPELAQMDYKGVHWPKSRAKTMSEKDAQTVDGCAVFYKQSKFILLDKQLIEFATIAINRPDMKNQHDVFNRVMPKDNIAVICFFESRLTGARIILVNAHLTWDSALADVKLIQTGILMEHVTKLAEKYARWPAVKDKKMITLPRGEDSDEPPPPPQAEPGPSQEYRSNTDIPLIVCGDFNSTKDSSVWELMCMGRVPPDHTELTSFHYGSFTRDGIEHPFSLRDSYAPIQNTPDELPFTNYTPGFADVIDYIWYSANTLEVVELLGPPDPTYMKRIPAFPNWHFPADHIQIMSEFVIKNRKDKKQVSE
;
A
#
# COMPACT_ATOMS: atom_id res chain seq x y z
N MET A 1 -52.13 51.08 35.63
CA MET A 1 -52.00 52.42 35.02
C MET A 1 -51.62 52.17 33.57
N TYR A 2 -52.57 52.29 32.63
CA TYR A 2 -52.83 53.49 31.80
C TYR A 2 -51.62 53.91 30.94
N SER A 3 -51.69 54.03 29.59
CA SER A 3 -52.79 53.69 28.65
C SER A 3 -52.42 53.89 27.15
N GLN A 4 -52.93 53.00 26.28
CA GLN A 4 -53.37 53.25 24.87
C GLN A 4 -52.28 53.64 23.82
N SER A 5 -52.49 53.50 22.49
CA SER A 5 -53.74 53.47 21.69
C SER A 5 -53.78 52.49 20.49
N HIS A 6 -54.99 52.27 19.95
CA HIS A 6 -55.30 51.64 18.63
C HIS A 6 -54.96 52.59 17.45
N GLN A 7 -55.07 52.28 16.13
CA GLN A 7 -56.07 51.54 15.30
C GLN A 7 -55.41 50.86 14.05
N GLN A 8 -55.92 49.74 13.52
CA GLN A 8 -56.93 49.58 12.41
C GLN A 8 -56.73 50.55 11.22
N GLY A 9 -56.72 50.15 9.94
CA GLY A 9 -56.77 48.83 9.28
C GLY A 9 -57.88 48.69 8.22
N HIS A 10 -57.61 48.18 7.01
CA HIS A 10 -58.62 47.87 5.96
C HIS A 10 -58.13 46.89 4.86
N ASN A 11 -59.00 45.92 4.49
CA ASN A 11 -59.40 45.40 3.14
C ASN A 11 -58.37 45.21 1.98
N ALA A 12 -58.51 44.31 0.98
CA ALA A 12 -59.29 43.09 0.65
C ALA A 12 -58.87 42.63 -0.80
N ARG A 13 -59.25 41.52 -1.50
CA ARG A 13 -60.07 40.30 -1.27
C ARG A 13 -59.81 39.26 -2.43
N LEU A 14 -60.10 37.98 -2.18
CA LEU A 14 -60.55 36.90 -3.14
C LEU A 14 -59.64 36.33 -4.27
N ASN A 15 -59.61 34.99 -4.30
CA ASN A 15 -59.61 34.01 -5.42
C ASN A 15 -58.63 34.08 -6.62
N GLY A 16 -57.98 32.94 -6.90
CA GLY A 16 -57.37 32.58 -8.19
C GLY A 16 -56.88 31.12 -8.18
N ALA A 17 -57.14 30.34 -9.24
CA ALA A 17 -56.89 28.88 -9.25
C ALA A 17 -55.86 28.43 -10.29
N GLY A 18 -55.16 27.31 -10.01
CA GLY A 18 -54.89 26.28 -11.03
C GLY A 18 -53.44 26.10 -11.54
N ARG A 19 -52.91 24.88 -11.29
CA ARG A 19 -51.93 24.09 -12.09
C ARG A 19 -50.64 24.75 -12.61
N GLY A 20 -49.49 24.16 -12.28
CA GLY A 20 -48.24 24.33 -13.05
C GLY A 20 -46.99 23.68 -12.46
N MET A 21 -46.64 22.47 -12.91
CA MET A 21 -45.25 21.97 -12.95
C MET A 21 -44.66 22.38 -14.31
N PRO A 22 -43.35 22.71 -14.43
CA PRO A 22 -42.35 21.65 -14.67
C PRO A 22 -40.92 21.91 -14.12
N ASN A 23 -40.05 20.94 -14.37
CA ASN A 23 -38.60 20.94 -14.09
C ASN A 23 -37.84 22.18 -14.58
N MET A 24 -36.73 22.50 -13.90
CA MET A 24 -35.61 23.27 -14.44
C MET A 24 -34.38 22.36 -14.58
N LEU A 25 -33.74 22.35 -15.75
CA LEU A 25 -32.45 21.69 -15.93
C LEU A 25 -31.30 22.61 -15.49
N TYR A 26 -30.18 21.99 -15.11
CA TYR A 26 -28.89 22.68 -15.10
C TYR A 26 -28.49 23.12 -16.51
N ASN A 27 -27.85 24.27 -16.63
CA ASN A 27 -26.91 24.54 -17.71
C ASN A 27 -25.75 25.38 -17.19
N PHE A 28 -24.53 25.04 -17.58
CA PHE A 28 -23.30 25.66 -17.08
C PHE A 28 -22.70 26.52 -18.19
N GLN A 29 -22.34 27.78 -17.92
CA GLN A 29 -21.74 28.66 -18.93
C GLN A 29 -20.55 29.44 -18.37
N GLN A 30 -19.46 29.46 -19.14
CA GLN A 30 -18.22 30.15 -18.81
C GLN A 30 -18.37 31.68 -18.91
N HIS A 31 -17.64 32.42 -18.08
CA HIS A 31 -17.47 33.86 -18.23
C HIS A 31 -16.00 34.25 -18.43
N ALA A 32 -15.76 35.15 -19.38
CA ALA A 32 -14.46 35.76 -19.64
C ALA A 32 -14.35 37.16 -18.99
N GLN A 33 -13.16 37.76 -19.07
CA GLN A 33 -12.76 38.99 -18.39
C GLN A 33 -13.44 40.27 -18.93
N HIS A 34 -13.50 41.31 -18.10
CA HIS A 34 -13.48 42.72 -18.52
C HIS A 34 -12.75 43.60 -17.48
N GLN A 35 -12.25 44.77 -17.90
CA GLN A 35 -11.40 45.69 -17.11
C GLN A 35 -12.09 47.04 -16.83
N HIS A 36 -11.46 47.87 -15.97
CA HIS A 36 -11.36 49.36 -15.95
C HIS A 36 -11.53 49.99 -14.53
N PRO A 37 -11.00 51.20 -14.21
CA PRO A 37 -9.81 51.89 -14.73
C PRO A 37 -8.93 52.67 -13.68
N SER A 38 -7.80 53.23 -14.17
CA SER A 38 -7.13 54.51 -13.78
C SER A 38 -6.49 54.77 -12.38
N GLN A 39 -5.13 54.64 -12.33
CA GLN A 39 -4.09 55.70 -12.17
C GLN A 39 -4.07 56.73 -10.98
N PRO A 40 -2.95 57.48 -10.73
CA PRO A 40 -1.51 57.28 -11.07
C PRO A 40 -0.47 57.69 -9.97
N GLN A 41 0.81 57.29 -10.11
CA GLN A 41 2.00 58.20 -9.97
C GLN A 41 3.36 57.53 -10.34
N HIS A 42 4.11 58.17 -11.26
CA HIS A 42 5.60 58.39 -11.37
C HIS A 42 6.63 57.28 -10.97
N HIS A 43 7.83 57.13 -11.59
CA HIS A 43 8.66 58.02 -12.46
C HIS A 43 9.70 57.21 -13.31
N GLN A 44 10.06 57.70 -14.52
CA GLN A 44 11.34 57.48 -15.29
C GLN A 44 11.75 56.03 -15.72
N GLY A 45 12.38 55.78 -16.88
CA GLY A 45 12.65 56.64 -18.06
C GLY A 45 13.60 56.01 -19.12
N LEU A 46 13.48 56.45 -20.39
CA LEU A 46 14.29 56.14 -21.60
C LEU A 46 14.05 54.75 -22.26
N GLN A 47 13.50 54.54 -23.48
CA GLN A 47 13.32 55.27 -24.76
C GLN A 47 14.40 55.01 -25.84
N HIS A 48 14.02 54.30 -26.92
CA HIS A 48 14.11 54.78 -28.32
C HIS A 48 13.28 53.90 -29.30
N ASP A 49 12.77 54.53 -30.36
CA ASP A 49 11.89 53.95 -31.39
C ASP A 49 12.63 53.62 -32.70
N HIS A 50 11.97 52.84 -33.60
CA HIS A 50 11.70 53.19 -35.01
C HIS A 50 11.00 51.99 -35.69
N ILE A 51 9.68 52.04 -35.93
CA ILE A 51 8.95 52.60 -37.10
C ILE A 51 8.80 51.61 -38.29
N LEU A 52 7.53 51.43 -38.67
CA LEU A 52 6.91 50.61 -39.74
C LEU A 52 7.02 51.31 -41.14
N PRO A 53 6.59 50.74 -42.33
CA PRO A 53 5.36 49.94 -42.51
C PRO A 53 5.26 48.85 -43.63
N SER A 54 4.14 48.10 -43.56
CA SER A 54 3.22 47.55 -44.59
C SER A 54 3.70 47.26 -46.05
N ALA A 55 3.16 46.27 -46.79
CA ALA A 55 1.77 45.79 -46.83
C ALA A 55 1.60 44.43 -47.56
N ASN A 56 0.37 43.87 -47.50
CA ASN A 56 -0.21 42.77 -48.29
C ASN A 56 0.42 41.36 -48.14
N GLY A 57 -0.34 40.26 -48.24
CA GLY A 57 -1.81 40.12 -48.29
C GLY A 57 -2.27 38.85 -49.03
N LEU A 58 -3.24 38.11 -48.45
CA LEU A 58 -3.84 36.86 -48.97
C LEU A 58 -2.86 35.66 -49.03
N GLY A 59 -3.28 34.39 -48.91
CA GLY A 59 -4.59 33.84 -48.51
C GLY A 59 -4.76 32.35 -48.86
N HIS A 60 -5.55 31.62 -48.04
CA HIS A 60 -6.18 30.31 -48.30
C HIS A 60 -5.38 28.98 -48.29
N HIS A 61 -6.05 27.96 -47.71
CA HIS A 61 -5.98 26.49 -47.95
C HIS A 61 -4.64 25.76 -47.68
N SER A 62 -4.51 24.90 -46.65
CA SER A 62 -5.01 23.49 -46.51
C SER A 62 -4.18 22.46 -47.31
N SER A 63 -3.97 21.19 -46.92
CA SER A 63 -4.45 20.39 -45.78
C SER A 63 -3.68 19.06 -45.72
N PHE A 64 -3.42 18.49 -44.52
CA PHE A 64 -2.84 17.13 -44.30
C PHE A 64 -1.43 16.89 -44.90
N ALA A 65 -0.67 15.82 -44.59
CA ALA A 65 -0.46 15.09 -43.32
C ALA A 65 0.79 14.18 -43.43
N SER A 66 1.33 13.75 -42.28
CA SER A 66 2.06 12.49 -42.00
C SER A 66 3.20 11.96 -42.90
N GLY A 67 4.34 11.61 -42.29
CA GLY A 67 5.40 10.74 -42.85
C GLY A 67 6.79 11.39 -42.84
N ILE A 68 7.78 11.12 -41.96
CA ILE A 68 8.36 9.88 -41.37
C ILE A 68 9.52 9.28 -42.22
N LEU A 69 10.68 9.10 -41.55
CA LEU A 69 11.89 8.29 -41.88
C LEU A 69 12.99 8.80 -42.84
N SER A 70 14.07 9.33 -42.21
CA SER A 70 15.47 8.80 -42.20
C SER A 70 16.37 8.70 -43.46
N SER A 71 17.67 8.96 -43.21
CA SER A 71 18.88 8.55 -43.97
C SER A 71 19.11 9.22 -45.35
N SER A 72 20.35 9.48 -45.81
CA SER A 72 21.68 9.47 -45.16
C SER A 72 22.76 10.19 -45.99
N ALA A 73 23.73 10.79 -45.29
CA ALA A 73 25.13 11.02 -45.69
C ALA A 73 25.53 12.01 -46.82
N THR A 74 26.62 12.75 -46.53
CA THR A 74 27.64 13.34 -47.43
C THR A 74 27.23 14.28 -48.57
N PHE A 75 27.69 15.54 -48.48
CA PHE A 75 28.78 16.05 -49.33
C PHE A 75 29.49 17.26 -48.70
N ASN A 76 30.78 17.46 -49.00
CA ASN A 76 31.57 18.61 -48.55
C ASN A 76 31.48 19.78 -49.54
N SER A 77 31.52 21.01 -49.03
CA SER A 77 32.13 22.16 -49.74
C SER A 77 32.87 23.05 -48.72
N ALA A 78 34.01 23.61 -49.13
CA ALA A 78 34.89 24.38 -48.25
C ALA A 78 34.71 25.89 -48.47
N GLY A 79 34.65 26.65 -47.37
CA GLY A 79 34.51 28.12 -47.38
C GLY A 79 35.48 28.80 -46.43
N LEU A 80 36.65 29.17 -46.94
CA LEU A 80 37.54 30.18 -46.33
C LEU A 80 36.87 31.57 -46.49
N SER A 81 37.03 32.56 -45.62
CA SER A 81 37.67 32.62 -44.29
C SER A 81 37.40 34.00 -43.68
N ASN A 82 37.32 34.13 -42.35
CA ASN A 82 37.91 35.29 -41.68
C ASN A 82 38.18 35.00 -40.20
N GLY A 83 39.36 35.37 -39.70
CA GLY A 83 39.81 34.99 -38.37
C GLY A 83 39.63 36.09 -37.33
N HIS A 84 38.93 35.78 -36.24
CA HIS A 84 39.17 36.41 -34.94
C HIS A 84 39.68 35.33 -33.98
N ALA A 85 40.88 35.54 -33.43
CA ALA A 85 41.48 34.60 -32.50
C ALA A 85 40.82 34.72 -31.12
N THR A 86 40.11 33.68 -30.70
CA THR A 86 39.66 33.48 -29.32
C THR A 86 40.22 32.16 -28.80
N ASN A 87 40.65 32.14 -27.53
CA ASN A 87 41.34 30.98 -26.97
C ASN A 87 40.38 29.79 -26.84
N ALA A 88 40.67 28.71 -27.55
CA ALA A 88 39.97 27.45 -27.40
C ALA A 88 40.27 26.83 -26.02
N ARG A 89 39.35 27.01 -25.05
CA ARG A 89 39.19 26.02 -23.99
C ARG A 89 38.59 24.78 -24.62
N ALA A 90 39.15 23.61 -24.30
CA ALA A 90 38.66 22.33 -24.82
C ALA A 90 37.18 22.14 -24.44
N GLY A 91 36.38 21.65 -25.38
CA GLY A 91 34.96 21.42 -25.17
C GLY A 91 34.74 20.27 -24.18
N GLN A 92 34.35 20.60 -22.95
CA GLN A 92 33.56 19.68 -22.15
C GLN A 92 32.14 19.65 -22.71
N ALA A 93 31.54 18.46 -22.80
CA ALA A 93 30.09 18.35 -22.94
C ALA A 93 29.41 19.11 -21.78
N PRO A 94 28.18 19.64 -21.96
CA PRO A 94 27.48 20.34 -20.89
C PRO A 94 27.36 19.43 -19.67
N GLN A 95 28.10 19.75 -18.61
CA GLN A 95 28.05 18.97 -17.37
C GLN A 95 26.64 19.02 -16.81
N ASN A 96 26.08 17.84 -16.53
CA ASN A 96 24.80 17.68 -15.86
C ASN A 96 24.70 18.64 -14.66
N GLU A 97 23.61 19.39 -14.56
CA GLU A 97 23.37 20.37 -13.48
C GLU A 97 23.56 19.71 -12.10
N MET A 98 23.17 18.43 -12.00
CA MET A 98 23.38 17.60 -10.81
C MET A 98 24.87 17.42 -10.44
N TRP A 99 25.77 17.28 -11.41
CA TRP A 99 27.21 17.19 -11.16
C TRP A 99 27.79 18.53 -10.73
N GLN A 100 27.28 19.64 -11.29
CA GLN A 100 27.66 20.99 -10.86
C GLN A 100 27.24 21.24 -9.40
N GLU A 101 26.05 20.80 -9.01
CA GLU A 101 25.57 20.84 -7.62
C GLU A 101 26.39 19.93 -6.69
N GLN A 102 26.79 18.74 -7.15
CA GLN A 102 27.72 17.90 -6.39
C GLN A 102 29.06 18.60 -6.12
N LEU A 103 29.62 19.29 -7.12
CA LEU A 103 30.84 20.10 -6.96
C LEU A 103 30.63 21.36 -6.09
N ARG A 104 29.40 21.89 -6.01
CA ARG A 104 29.03 22.97 -5.07
C ARG A 104 29.02 22.46 -3.63
N LEU A 105 28.39 21.31 -3.39
CA LEU A 105 28.31 20.64 -2.10
C LEU A 105 29.68 20.16 -1.60
N HIS A 106 30.54 19.62 -2.48
CA HIS A 106 31.92 19.26 -2.14
C HIS A 106 32.69 20.47 -1.58
N LYS A 107 32.61 21.62 -2.25
CA LYS A 107 33.22 22.88 -1.80
C LYS A 107 32.59 23.46 -0.54
N GLU A 108 31.38 23.05 -0.19
CA GLU A 108 30.74 23.41 1.07
C GLU A 108 31.22 22.53 2.21
N ALA A 109 31.35 21.23 1.97
CA ALA A 109 31.96 20.29 2.89
C ALA A 109 33.45 20.60 3.14
N GLU A 110 34.22 21.07 2.14
CA GLU A 110 35.59 21.60 2.34
C GLU A 110 35.63 22.77 3.34
N ARG A 111 34.69 23.72 3.22
CA ARG A 111 34.58 24.88 4.13
C ARG A 111 34.12 24.47 5.53
N ALA A 112 33.17 23.55 5.62
CA ALA A 112 32.74 22.96 6.88
C ALA A 112 33.89 22.22 7.57
N HIS A 113 34.69 21.46 6.81
CA HIS A 113 35.88 20.76 7.31
C HIS A 113 36.91 21.72 7.91
N ALA A 114 37.32 22.76 7.16
CA ALA A 114 38.28 23.75 7.64
C ALA A 114 37.77 24.50 8.89
N ALA A 115 36.48 24.83 8.95
CA ALA A 115 35.87 25.44 10.15
C ALA A 115 35.90 24.49 11.37
N MET A 116 35.72 23.18 11.15
CA MET A 116 35.79 22.18 12.21
C MET A 116 37.23 21.89 12.67
N THR A 117 38.20 21.80 11.76
CA THR A 117 39.58 21.37 12.06
C THR A 117 40.54 22.52 12.36
N GLU A 118 40.58 23.56 11.53
CA GLU A 118 41.50 24.69 11.68
C GLU A 118 40.99 25.69 12.72
N GLN A 119 39.70 26.03 12.65
CA GLN A 119 39.05 27.00 13.55
C GLN A 119 38.48 26.34 14.83
N GLN A 120 38.65 25.03 14.99
CA GLN A 120 38.21 24.24 16.14
C GLN A 120 36.71 24.40 16.49
N GLN A 121 35.84 24.44 15.48
CA GLN A 121 34.40 24.61 15.68
C GLN A 121 33.60 23.31 15.36
N PRO A 122 33.64 22.25 16.21
CA PRO A 122 32.86 21.03 16.01
C PRO A 122 31.35 21.32 15.99
N HIS A 123 30.53 20.39 15.47
CA HIS A 123 29.08 20.58 15.28
C HIS A 123 28.74 21.80 14.38
N TYR A 124 29.34 21.85 13.20
CA TYR A 124 29.18 22.96 12.24
C TYR A 124 27.75 23.10 11.71
N TYR A 125 27.11 22.00 11.34
CA TYR A 125 25.77 21.99 10.76
C TYR A 125 24.69 22.32 11.80
N ALA A 126 24.87 21.89 13.05
CA ALA A 126 24.02 22.29 14.16
C ALA A 126 23.98 23.80 14.36
N ARG A 127 25.10 24.53 14.16
CA ARG A 127 25.10 26.01 14.24
C ARG A 127 24.35 26.66 13.08
N LEU A 128 24.43 26.10 11.87
CA LEU A 128 23.67 26.60 10.72
C LEU A 128 22.16 26.41 10.94
N LYS A 129 21.71 25.17 11.20
CA LYS A 129 20.31 24.84 11.50
C LYS A 129 19.77 25.62 12.72
N ALA A 130 20.57 25.82 13.75
CA ALA A 130 20.19 26.65 14.91
C ALA A 130 20.11 28.15 14.59
N SER A 131 20.73 28.64 13.52
CA SER A 131 20.57 30.02 13.05
C SER A 131 19.27 30.21 12.26
N GLU A 132 18.86 29.21 11.48
CA GLU A 132 17.57 29.16 10.77
C GLU A 132 16.40 29.07 11.76
N ASN A 133 16.49 28.17 12.74
CA ASN A 133 15.44 27.95 13.75
C ASN A 133 15.24 29.13 14.73
N ARG A 134 16.16 30.11 14.78
CA ARG A 134 16.04 31.29 15.67
C ARG A 134 14.91 32.25 15.33
N GLY A 135 14.20 32.05 14.22
CA GLY A 135 12.97 32.80 13.91
C GLY A 135 11.76 32.42 14.77
N ILE A 136 11.70 31.21 15.35
CA ILE A 136 10.50 30.69 16.03
C ILE A 136 10.53 31.01 17.53
N GLY A 137 10.64 32.30 17.84
CA GLY A 137 10.68 32.86 19.21
C GLY A 137 9.35 33.44 19.69
N GLY A 138 8.21 32.86 19.30
CA GLY A 138 6.87 33.34 19.67
C GLY A 138 6.28 32.66 20.93
N PRO A 139 5.24 33.26 21.54
CA PRO A 139 4.41 32.57 22.55
C PRO A 139 3.72 31.34 21.92
N PRO A 140 3.30 30.33 22.72
CA PRO A 140 2.88 29.04 22.20
C PRO A 140 1.68 29.16 21.24
N PRO A 141 1.75 28.56 20.03
CA PRO A 141 0.64 28.60 19.08
C PRO A 141 -0.53 27.77 19.61
N SER A 142 -1.68 28.42 19.79
CA SER A 142 -2.93 27.78 20.17
C SER A 142 -3.46 26.89 19.04
N ASN A 143 -3.61 25.58 19.31
CA ASN A 143 -4.31 24.56 18.49
C ASN A 143 -4.51 24.90 17.00
N GLY A 144 -3.41 24.98 16.25
CA GLY A 144 -3.41 25.08 14.79
C GLY A 144 -2.38 24.12 14.22
N LYS A 145 -2.81 23.16 13.39
CA LYS A 145 -1.88 22.25 12.71
C LYS A 145 -1.09 23.02 11.66
N THR A 146 0.23 23.12 11.81
CA THR A 146 1.13 23.42 10.69
C THR A 146 1.32 22.16 9.85
N GLN A 147 0.29 21.84 9.06
CA GLN A 147 0.27 20.74 8.10
C GLN A 147 0.64 21.32 6.73
N ALA A 148 1.95 21.45 6.51
CA ALA A 148 2.58 21.94 5.28
C ALA A 148 3.95 21.27 5.11
N ASP A 149 4.48 21.23 3.89
CA ASP A 149 5.78 20.65 3.50
C ASP A 149 5.91 19.11 3.49
N SER A 150 4.84 18.34 3.72
CA SER A 150 4.84 16.87 3.55
C SER A 150 3.81 16.30 2.55
N GLU A 151 2.83 17.08 2.08
CA GLU A 151 1.66 16.55 1.36
C GLU A 151 1.82 16.41 -0.18
N ASN A 152 3.01 16.70 -0.74
CA ASN A 152 3.23 16.74 -2.19
C ASN A 152 4.06 15.57 -2.77
N ASP A 153 4.38 14.55 -1.97
CA ASP A 153 5.00 13.32 -2.51
C ASP A 153 3.91 12.28 -2.85
N PRO A 154 3.73 11.87 -4.11
CA PRO A 154 2.69 10.91 -4.49
C PRO A 154 2.92 9.51 -3.90
N ALA A 155 4.11 9.19 -3.37
CA ALA A 155 4.35 7.97 -2.63
C ALA A 155 3.79 8.01 -1.19
N ASP A 156 3.55 9.19 -0.62
CA ASP A 156 3.04 9.35 0.75
C ASP A 156 1.55 8.97 0.88
N MET A 157 0.79 9.06 -0.22
CA MET A 157 -0.67 8.87 -0.20
C MET A 157 -1.13 7.51 0.34
N ARG A 158 -0.30 6.45 0.31
CA ARG A 158 -0.67 5.12 0.86
C ARG A 158 -0.47 4.98 2.37
N ARG A 159 0.12 5.96 3.08
CA ARG A 159 0.48 5.78 4.49
C ARG A 159 -0.74 5.66 5.42
N PRO A 160 -0.62 4.81 6.44
CA PRO A 160 -1.34 5.00 7.68
C PRO A 160 -0.95 6.30 8.38
N LEU A 161 -1.91 7.21 8.50
CA LEU A 161 -1.87 8.33 9.43
C LEU A 161 -1.82 7.73 10.84
N ASN A 162 -0.62 7.56 11.38
CA ASN A 162 -0.44 7.03 12.73
C ASN A 162 -0.93 8.08 13.75
N VAL A 163 -2.19 7.98 14.16
CA VAL A 163 -2.84 8.90 15.12
C VAL A 163 -2.44 8.54 16.55
N GLU A 164 -1.14 8.48 16.82
CA GLU A 164 -0.60 8.40 18.17
C GLU A 164 -1.03 9.64 18.96
N LYS A 165 -2.04 9.48 19.83
CA LYS A 165 -2.49 10.50 20.78
C LYS A 165 -1.51 10.66 21.94
N GLY A 166 -0.31 11.13 21.61
CA GLY A 166 0.55 11.98 22.44
C GLY A 166 0.92 11.48 23.84
N THR A 167 2.11 10.89 23.95
CA THR A 167 2.96 11.05 25.15
C THR A 167 4.40 11.43 24.80
N ASN A 168 4.99 10.84 23.76
CA ASN A 168 6.33 11.21 23.28
C ASN A 168 6.26 12.19 22.09
N ARG A 169 6.27 13.50 22.40
CA ARG A 169 6.49 14.54 21.38
C ARG A 169 7.96 14.54 20.96
N GLN A 170 8.28 13.97 19.81
CA GLN A 170 9.64 13.89 19.28
C GLN A 170 10.06 15.23 18.65
N ASP A 171 10.58 16.15 19.47
CA ASP A 171 10.89 17.53 19.07
C ASP A 171 12.15 17.70 18.19
N TRP A 172 12.97 16.67 18.00
CA TRP A 172 14.21 16.74 17.22
C TRP A 172 14.38 15.52 16.30
N HIS A 173 14.85 15.75 15.08
CA HIS A 173 15.04 14.69 14.07
C HIS A 173 16.45 14.75 13.45
N ASN A 174 17.33 15.59 14.00
CA ASN A 174 18.57 16.03 13.38
C ASN A 174 19.68 15.90 14.42
N MET A 175 20.76 15.17 14.11
CA MET A 175 21.92 15.04 15.01
C MET A 175 23.22 15.35 14.27
N ASP A 176 24.01 16.23 14.87
CA ASP A 176 25.35 16.59 14.37
C ASP A 176 26.42 16.17 15.39
N MET A 177 27.30 15.29 14.96
CA MET A 177 28.47 14.79 15.68
C MET A 177 29.79 15.15 14.96
N SER A 178 29.74 16.07 14.01
CA SER A 178 30.84 16.38 13.09
C SER A 178 32.00 17.12 13.77
N GLY A 179 33.23 16.89 13.30
CA GLY A 179 34.40 17.64 13.75
C GLY A 179 34.97 17.24 15.12
N GLN A 180 34.44 16.18 15.74
CA GLN A 180 34.88 15.71 17.08
C GLN A 180 36.09 14.74 17.02
N GLY A 181 36.53 14.32 15.83
CA GLY A 181 37.62 13.35 15.66
C GLY A 181 37.27 11.91 16.03
N LEU A 182 35.98 11.56 16.02
CA LEU A 182 35.45 10.24 16.37
C LEU A 182 36.06 9.13 15.50
N ARG A 183 36.41 7.99 16.11
CA ARG A 183 36.91 6.80 15.38
C ARG A 183 35.86 5.70 15.21
N ASN A 184 34.87 5.66 16.10
CA ASN A 184 33.77 4.70 16.13
C ASN A 184 32.48 5.46 16.48
N LEU A 185 31.34 4.90 16.08
CA LEU A 185 30.01 5.31 16.53
C LEU A 185 29.48 4.26 17.54
N ALA A 186 28.75 4.70 18.56
CA ALA A 186 28.16 3.80 19.55
C ALA A 186 26.87 3.15 19.03
N SER A 187 26.58 1.91 19.45
CA SER A 187 25.34 1.18 19.08
C SER A 187 24.06 1.96 19.37
N GLU A 188 24.04 2.71 20.49
CA GLU A 188 22.85 3.41 20.95
C GLU A 188 22.40 4.54 20.01
N LEU A 189 23.30 5.07 19.16
CA LEU A 189 22.94 6.05 18.12
C LEU A 189 21.86 5.52 17.17
N PHE A 190 21.92 4.23 16.85
CA PHE A 190 21.07 3.61 15.85
C PHE A 190 19.68 3.23 16.39
N ARG A 191 19.47 3.40 17.71
CA ARG A 191 18.17 3.22 18.37
C ARG A 191 17.26 4.45 18.24
N TYR A 192 17.78 5.56 17.70
CA TYR A 192 17.00 6.76 17.40
C TYR A 192 16.35 6.65 16.01
N HIS A 193 15.47 5.66 15.82
CA HIS A 193 14.86 5.30 14.53
C HIS A 193 14.08 6.46 13.84
N PHE A 194 13.79 7.54 14.58
CA PHE A 194 13.17 8.79 14.11
C PHE A 194 14.14 9.80 13.47
N LEU A 195 15.45 9.51 13.41
CA LEU A 195 16.44 10.41 12.81
C LEU A 195 16.20 10.61 11.31
N ASN A 196 15.95 11.85 10.91
CA ASN A 196 15.85 12.29 9.52
C ASN A 196 17.20 12.83 8.99
N GLU A 197 18.03 13.45 9.83
CA GLU A 197 19.34 14.01 9.42
C GLU A 197 20.44 13.58 10.39
N LEU A 198 21.53 13.00 9.87
CA LEU A 198 22.72 12.60 10.63
C LEU A 198 23.99 13.17 10.00
N TYR A 199 24.70 14.02 10.73
CA TYR A 199 25.97 14.59 10.33
C TYR A 199 27.10 13.99 11.19
N ILE A 200 28.02 13.27 10.57
CA ILE A 200 29.17 12.60 11.19
C ILE A 200 30.49 12.96 10.46
N ALA A 201 30.48 14.07 9.72
CA ALA A 201 31.59 14.52 8.88
C ALA A 201 32.82 15.00 9.66
N SER A 202 33.97 15.12 8.98
CA SER A 202 35.21 15.64 9.56
C SER A 202 35.65 14.92 10.84
N ASN A 203 35.49 13.60 10.84
CA ASN A 203 35.85 12.70 11.92
C ASN A 203 37.00 11.79 11.45
N LYS A 204 37.19 10.62 12.09
CA LYS A 204 38.24 9.65 11.82
C LYS A 204 37.66 8.23 11.73
N LEU A 205 36.43 8.13 11.22
CA LEU A 205 35.72 6.86 11.03
C LEU A 205 36.35 6.11 9.85
N THR A 206 36.73 4.85 10.05
CA THR A 206 37.27 3.99 8.97
C THR A 206 36.21 3.11 8.29
N ARG A 207 35.03 3.01 8.90
CA ARG A 207 33.84 2.30 8.40
C ARG A 207 32.58 2.87 9.05
N LEU A 208 31.42 2.70 8.42
CA LEU A 208 30.14 2.81 9.11
C LEU A 208 29.75 1.44 9.70
N PRO A 209 29.08 1.38 10.85
CA PRO A 209 28.56 0.13 11.40
C PRO A 209 27.30 -0.30 10.65
N ASN A 210 27.10 -1.61 10.51
CA ASN A 210 25.92 -2.26 9.90
C ASN A 210 24.59 -1.74 10.48
N ALA A 211 24.57 -1.36 11.77
CA ALA A 211 23.43 -0.78 12.46
C ALA A 211 22.93 0.55 11.85
N ILE A 212 23.66 1.19 10.92
CA ILE A 212 23.15 2.35 10.17
C ILE A 212 21.79 2.06 9.50
N GLY A 213 21.55 0.81 9.07
CA GLY A 213 20.30 0.37 8.45
C GLY A 213 19.06 0.40 9.36
N GLU A 214 19.23 0.51 10.68
CA GLU A 214 18.11 0.67 11.62
C GLU A 214 17.53 2.10 11.60
N LEU A 215 18.28 3.09 11.07
CA LEU A 215 17.80 4.46 10.87
C LEU A 215 16.94 4.59 9.61
N ARG A 216 15.88 3.77 9.52
CA ARG A 216 15.02 3.64 8.32
C ARG A 216 14.40 4.96 7.83
N GLN A 217 14.21 5.95 8.73
CA GLN A 217 13.68 7.29 8.39
C GLN A 217 14.74 8.29 7.92
N LEU A 218 16.02 7.91 7.82
CA LEU A 218 17.11 8.82 7.50
C LEU A 218 16.99 9.37 6.08
N ARG A 219 16.94 10.70 5.95
CA ARG A 219 16.78 11.46 4.69
C ARG A 219 18.07 12.16 4.26
N HIS A 220 18.93 12.53 5.21
CA HIS A 220 20.25 13.11 4.96
C HIS A 220 21.32 12.43 5.80
N LEU A 221 22.39 11.96 5.17
CA LEU A 221 23.59 11.44 5.83
C LEU A 221 24.84 12.13 5.27
N ASP A 222 25.56 12.88 6.10
CA ASP A 222 26.89 13.39 5.75
C ASP A 222 27.99 12.70 6.57
N ALA A 223 28.79 11.89 5.89
CA ALA A 223 29.99 11.26 6.42
C ALA A 223 31.26 11.71 5.69
N SER A 224 31.22 12.86 5.02
CA SER A 224 32.36 13.46 4.30
C SER A 224 33.57 13.72 5.23
N PHE A 225 34.78 13.74 4.66
CA PHE A 225 36.03 13.94 5.40
C PHE A 225 36.20 12.96 6.56
N ASN A 226 36.12 11.67 6.24
CA ASN A 226 36.45 10.57 7.13
C ASN A 226 37.53 9.69 6.47
N GLN A 227 37.65 8.43 6.87
CA GLN A 227 38.64 7.48 6.36
C GLN A 227 37.96 6.21 5.85
N ILE A 228 36.66 6.30 5.49
CA ILE A 228 35.78 5.17 5.19
C ILE A 228 36.25 4.46 3.91
N SER A 229 36.62 3.19 4.01
CA SER A 229 37.06 2.37 2.87
C SER A 229 35.94 1.54 2.23
N GLU A 230 34.90 1.24 3.00
CA GLU A 230 33.77 0.39 2.63
C GLU A 230 32.45 0.98 3.18
N LEU A 231 31.34 0.73 2.49
CA LEU A 231 29.99 1.01 3.00
C LEU A 231 29.33 -0.32 3.42
N PRO A 232 28.64 -0.38 4.57
CA PRO A 232 27.87 -1.57 4.95
C PRO A 232 26.68 -1.75 3.99
N PRO A 233 26.42 -2.97 3.49
CA PRO A 233 25.22 -3.28 2.68
C PRO A 233 23.92 -2.81 3.32
N GLU A 234 23.82 -2.86 4.66
CA GLU A 234 22.65 -2.44 5.42
C GLU A 234 22.33 -0.93 5.28
N LEU A 235 23.21 -0.11 4.71
CA LEU A 235 22.87 1.27 4.33
C LEU A 235 21.72 1.30 3.30
N GLY A 236 21.56 0.27 2.46
CA GLY A 236 20.43 0.11 1.54
C GLY A 236 19.05 0.01 2.22
N MET A 237 19.01 -0.29 3.51
CA MET A 237 17.76 -0.32 4.31
C MET A 237 17.17 1.08 4.55
N CYS A 238 17.97 2.14 4.39
CA CYS A 238 17.56 3.53 4.60
C CYS A 238 16.84 4.11 3.37
N THR A 239 15.79 3.46 2.85
CA THR A 239 15.23 3.80 1.52
C THR A 239 14.66 5.21 1.37
N TYR A 240 14.44 5.94 2.47
CA TYR A 240 14.04 7.35 2.48
C TYR A 240 15.22 8.34 2.33
N LEU A 241 16.45 7.85 2.17
CA LEU A 241 17.66 8.66 2.05
C LEU A 241 17.66 9.43 0.72
N LYS A 242 17.49 10.75 0.81
CA LYS A 242 17.52 11.68 -0.33
C LYS A 242 18.92 12.23 -0.60
N GLN A 243 19.74 12.39 0.44
CA GLN A 243 21.09 12.94 0.31
C GLN A 243 22.10 12.08 1.08
N LEU A 244 23.11 11.56 0.37
CA LEU A 244 24.22 10.78 0.90
C LEU A 244 25.53 11.43 0.50
N LEU A 245 26.20 12.10 1.45
CA LEU A 245 27.45 12.81 1.23
C LEU A 245 28.61 12.03 1.86
N LEU A 246 29.56 11.64 1.00
CA LEU A 246 30.69 10.76 1.30
C LEU A 246 32.02 11.38 0.83
N PHE A 247 32.05 12.69 0.59
CA PHE A 247 33.19 13.38 -0.04
C PHE A 247 34.50 13.15 0.73
N ASN A 248 35.63 13.04 0.02
CA ASN A 248 36.95 12.84 0.61
C ASN A 248 36.97 11.70 1.66
N ASN A 249 36.75 10.48 1.17
CA ASN A 249 36.89 9.21 1.89
C ASN A 249 37.76 8.24 1.04
N ASN A 250 37.91 6.99 1.48
CA ASN A 250 38.77 5.97 0.86
C ASN A 250 37.98 4.93 0.04
N LEU A 251 36.74 5.23 -0.39
CA LEU A 251 35.86 4.27 -1.07
C LEU A 251 36.42 3.89 -2.46
N GLN A 252 36.55 2.58 -2.72
CA GLN A 252 36.99 2.03 -4.02
C GLN A 252 35.82 1.47 -4.84
N GLU A 253 34.79 0.97 -4.17
CA GLU A 253 33.56 0.42 -4.76
C GLU A 253 32.32 0.88 -3.98
N LEU A 254 31.14 0.56 -4.51
CA LEU A 254 29.83 0.82 -3.89
C LEU A 254 29.03 -0.50 -3.86
N PRO A 255 28.41 -0.89 -2.73
CA PRO A 255 27.64 -2.12 -2.65
C PRO A 255 26.34 -2.03 -3.46
N PHE A 256 25.91 -3.14 -4.06
CA PHE A 256 24.70 -3.22 -4.90
C PHE A 256 23.42 -2.84 -4.13
N GLU A 257 23.41 -3.06 -2.81
CA GLU A 257 22.33 -2.72 -1.89
C GLU A 257 22.02 -1.22 -1.83
N LEU A 258 22.94 -0.33 -2.25
CA LEU A 258 22.58 1.08 -2.47
C LEU A 258 21.51 1.25 -3.56
N GLY A 259 21.31 0.27 -4.44
CA GLY A 259 20.23 0.26 -5.42
C GLY A 259 18.83 0.38 -4.81
N SER A 260 18.64 -0.08 -3.56
CA SER A 260 17.37 0.10 -2.84
C SER A 260 17.08 1.55 -2.43
N LEU A 261 18.06 2.46 -2.51
CA LEU A 261 17.93 3.89 -2.22
C LEU A 261 17.29 4.66 -3.38
N HIS A 262 16.15 4.16 -3.88
CA HIS A 262 15.39 4.69 -5.01
C HIS A 262 14.95 6.17 -4.86
N GLN A 263 14.94 6.70 -3.63
CA GLN A 263 14.65 8.12 -3.35
C GLN A 263 15.90 9.02 -3.37
N LEU A 264 17.09 8.49 -3.63
CA LEU A 264 18.34 9.24 -3.55
C LEU A 264 18.43 10.30 -4.66
N GLU A 265 18.32 11.56 -4.24
CA GLU A 265 18.39 12.76 -5.07
C GLU A 265 19.83 13.27 -5.22
N MET A 266 20.74 12.94 -4.30
CA MET A 266 22.16 13.33 -4.35
C MET A 266 23.07 12.27 -3.71
N LEU A 267 24.02 11.75 -4.49
CA LEU A 267 25.14 10.92 -4.01
C LEU A 267 26.46 11.66 -4.21
N GLY A 268 27.00 12.24 -3.14
CA GLY A 268 28.24 13.00 -3.13
C GLY A 268 29.46 12.11 -2.93
N ILE A 269 30.21 11.81 -3.99
CA ILE A 269 31.34 10.86 -3.98
C ILE A 269 32.70 11.46 -4.35
N GLU A 270 32.76 12.73 -4.75
CA GLU A 270 34.02 13.34 -5.16
C GLU A 270 35.08 13.34 -4.03
N GLY A 271 36.34 13.14 -4.41
CA GLY A 271 37.46 12.92 -3.48
C GLY A 271 37.69 11.47 -3.07
N ASN A 272 36.87 10.52 -3.52
CA ASN A 272 37.10 9.08 -3.31
C ASN A 272 37.89 8.44 -4.47
N PRO A 273 38.69 7.38 -4.19
CA PRO A 273 39.39 6.55 -5.19
C PRO A 273 38.46 5.52 -5.88
N LEU A 274 37.19 5.87 -6.12
CA LEU A 274 36.22 5.04 -6.83
C LEU A 274 36.63 4.80 -8.29
N GLU A 275 36.22 3.67 -8.83
CA GLU A 275 36.41 3.31 -10.24
C GLU A 275 35.82 4.38 -11.19
N PRO A 276 36.53 4.77 -12.28
CA PRO A 276 36.13 5.86 -13.16
C PRO A 276 34.73 5.77 -13.80
N SER A 277 34.23 4.59 -14.17
CA SER A 277 32.89 4.46 -14.79
C SER A 277 31.77 4.83 -13.82
N ILE A 278 31.91 4.58 -12.52
CA ILE A 278 30.96 5.03 -11.48
C ILE A 278 30.85 6.57 -11.49
N LYS A 279 31.99 7.27 -11.58
CA LYS A 279 31.99 8.74 -11.66
C LYS A 279 31.39 9.23 -12.99
N GLN A 280 31.74 8.57 -14.10
CA GLN A 280 31.23 8.91 -15.43
C GLN A 280 29.70 8.73 -15.53
N GLU A 281 29.14 7.69 -14.91
CA GLU A 281 27.69 7.44 -14.88
C GLU A 281 26.93 8.59 -14.19
N ILE A 282 27.44 9.12 -13.07
CA ILE A 282 26.84 10.28 -12.41
C ILE A 282 27.02 11.56 -13.26
N ILE A 283 28.19 11.76 -13.89
CA ILE A 283 28.47 12.91 -14.75
C ILE A 283 27.51 12.95 -15.96
N GLU A 284 27.28 11.81 -16.61
CA GLU A 284 26.46 11.72 -17.83
C GLU A 284 24.96 11.58 -17.54
N LYS A 285 24.59 10.72 -16.57
CA LYS A 285 23.18 10.28 -16.37
C LYS A 285 22.63 10.58 -14.98
N GLY A 286 23.47 11.03 -14.03
CA GLY A 286 23.07 11.39 -12.67
C GLY A 286 22.89 10.20 -11.72
N THR A 287 22.78 10.48 -10.42
CA THR A 287 22.72 9.44 -9.37
C THR A 287 21.60 8.44 -9.58
N LYS A 288 20.40 8.86 -10.02
CA LYS A 288 19.27 7.95 -10.23
C LYS A 288 19.57 6.86 -11.28
N SER A 289 20.38 7.16 -12.28
CA SER A 289 20.84 6.15 -13.25
C SER A 289 21.78 5.13 -12.60
N LEU A 290 22.75 5.60 -11.80
CA LEU A 290 23.68 4.72 -11.07
C LEU A 290 22.95 3.84 -10.04
N ILE A 291 21.99 4.40 -9.28
CA ILE A 291 21.21 3.64 -8.28
C ILE A 291 20.38 2.56 -8.97
N ASN A 292 19.70 2.89 -10.08
CA ASN A 292 18.99 1.88 -10.88
C ASN A 292 19.95 0.82 -11.46
N ALA A 293 21.15 1.20 -11.90
CA ALA A 293 22.15 0.26 -12.42
C ALA A 293 22.71 -0.66 -11.33
N LEU A 294 22.88 -0.17 -10.09
CA LEU A 294 23.23 -1.01 -8.93
C LEU A 294 22.09 -1.96 -8.54
N MET A 295 20.83 -1.51 -8.62
CA MET A 295 19.66 -2.35 -8.35
C MET A 295 19.49 -3.49 -9.37
N GLU A 296 19.54 -3.18 -10.67
CA GLU A 296 19.35 -4.17 -11.74
C GLU A 296 20.61 -5.03 -11.97
N GLY A 297 21.79 -4.54 -11.56
CA GLY A 297 23.04 -5.30 -11.56
C GLY A 297 23.22 -6.19 -10.32
N ALA A 298 22.34 -6.10 -9.31
CA ALA A 298 22.45 -6.85 -8.08
C ALA A 298 22.28 -8.37 -8.32
N PRO A 299 23.12 -9.23 -7.72
CA PRO A 299 22.89 -10.67 -7.77
C PRO A 299 21.60 -11.02 -7.00
N ILE A 300 20.84 -12.01 -7.51
CA ILE A 300 19.67 -12.54 -6.81
C ILE A 300 20.11 -13.02 -5.42
N PRO A 301 19.50 -12.54 -4.32
CA PRO A 301 19.91 -12.92 -2.97
C PRO A 301 19.63 -14.40 -2.72
N LEU A 302 20.31 -15.00 -1.74
CA LEU A 302 19.99 -16.36 -1.30
C LEU A 302 18.53 -16.43 -0.78
N PRO A 303 17.79 -17.52 -1.05
CA PRO A 303 16.43 -17.68 -0.57
C PRO A 303 16.38 -17.72 0.97
N PRO A 304 15.29 -17.23 1.58
CA PRO A 304 15.07 -17.31 3.03
C PRO A 304 14.91 -18.77 3.49
N SER A 305 15.10 -19.02 4.78
CA SER A 305 14.64 -20.27 5.39
C SER A 305 13.11 -20.41 5.21
N PRO A 306 12.58 -21.60 4.85
CA PRO A 306 11.15 -21.82 4.75
C PRO A 306 10.40 -21.45 6.04
N ARG A 307 9.25 -20.78 5.90
CA ARG A 307 8.36 -20.45 7.03
C ARG A 307 7.90 -21.72 7.72
N LYS A 308 8.07 -21.77 9.04
CA LYS A 308 7.72 -22.92 9.89
C LYS A 308 6.22 -23.02 10.09
N GLU A 309 5.72 -24.24 10.22
CA GLU A 309 4.40 -24.54 10.75
C GLU A 309 4.48 -24.60 12.29
N ILE A 310 3.53 -23.95 12.96
CA ILE A 310 3.45 -23.86 14.42
C ILE A 310 2.24 -24.67 14.87
N ILE A 311 2.48 -25.76 15.60
CA ILE A 311 1.42 -26.60 16.17
C ILE A 311 0.89 -25.93 17.44
N ILE A 312 -0.41 -25.67 17.49
CA ILE A 312 -1.14 -25.09 18.61
C ILE A 312 -1.83 -26.17 19.45
N GLN A 313 -2.20 -27.31 18.83
CA GLN A 313 -2.81 -28.45 19.51
C GLN A 313 -2.28 -29.78 18.94
N GLU A 314 -1.62 -30.58 19.77
CA GLU A 314 -1.06 -31.89 19.38
C GLU A 314 -2.12 -33.01 19.47
N ASP A 315 -2.92 -33.05 20.53
CA ASP A 315 -3.88 -34.13 20.86
C ASP A 315 -5.20 -34.10 20.05
N VAL A 316 -5.14 -33.82 18.74
CA VAL A 316 -6.32 -33.63 17.87
C VAL A 316 -6.75 -34.96 17.22
N PRO A 317 -7.96 -35.49 17.51
CA PRO A 317 -8.41 -36.77 16.94
C PRO A 317 -8.55 -36.76 15.42
N GLU A 318 -7.92 -37.74 14.74
CA GLU A 318 -7.99 -37.95 13.28
C GLU A 318 -9.42 -38.12 12.73
N SER A 319 -10.38 -38.48 13.58
CA SER A 319 -11.80 -38.63 13.22
C SER A 319 -12.52 -37.30 12.95
N LEU A 320 -11.90 -36.15 13.25
CA LEU A 320 -12.49 -34.83 13.05
C LEU A 320 -12.01 -34.23 11.71
N GLU A 321 -12.91 -33.57 10.99
CA GLU A 321 -12.57 -32.92 9.72
C GLU A 321 -11.67 -31.69 9.96
N ARG A 322 -10.44 -31.79 9.47
CA ARG A 322 -9.46 -30.70 9.37
C ARG A 322 -9.74 -29.85 8.13
N ILE A 323 -9.57 -28.53 8.25
CA ILE A 323 -9.76 -27.54 7.19
C ILE A 323 -8.54 -26.60 7.16
N ARG A 324 -7.76 -26.61 6.07
CA ARG A 324 -6.68 -25.64 5.84
C ARG A 324 -7.24 -24.41 5.11
N VAL A 325 -7.11 -23.21 5.68
CA VAL A 325 -7.48 -21.93 5.04
C VAL A 325 -6.23 -21.09 4.86
N PHE A 326 -6.06 -20.56 3.66
CA PHE A 326 -4.97 -19.68 3.25
C PHE A 326 -5.57 -18.34 2.78
N SER A 327 -5.00 -17.23 3.20
CA SER A 327 -5.37 -15.87 2.75
C SER A 327 -4.13 -15.06 2.36
N TRP A 328 -4.20 -14.33 1.24
CA TRP A 328 -3.07 -13.56 0.73
C TRP A 328 -3.49 -12.48 -0.28
N ASN A 329 -3.10 -11.23 -0.02
CA ASN A 329 -3.10 -10.18 -1.03
C ASN A 329 -1.88 -10.39 -1.95
N ILE A 330 -2.12 -10.70 -3.23
CA ILE A 330 -1.06 -11.11 -4.18
C ILE A 330 -0.42 -9.95 -4.96
N LEU A 331 -0.78 -8.71 -4.64
CA LEU A 331 -0.37 -7.46 -5.31
C LEU A 331 -0.67 -7.45 -6.83
N CYS A 332 -1.73 -6.75 -7.21
CA CYS A 332 -2.12 -6.62 -8.62
C CYS A 332 -0.99 -5.98 -9.45
N ASP A 333 -0.74 -6.47 -10.67
CA ASP A 333 0.31 -5.94 -11.54
C ASP A 333 0.13 -4.46 -11.89
N LYS A 334 -1.13 -4.01 -11.97
CA LYS A 334 -1.51 -2.60 -12.11
C LYS A 334 -1.00 -1.70 -10.98
N TYR A 335 -0.67 -2.28 -9.83
CA TYR A 335 -0.14 -1.60 -8.66
C TYR A 335 1.35 -1.87 -8.44
N ALA A 336 1.89 -2.99 -8.95
CA ALA A 336 3.30 -3.37 -8.94
C ALA A 336 4.19 -2.46 -9.83
N THR A 337 4.20 -1.16 -9.56
CA THR A 337 4.94 -0.16 -10.35
C THR A 337 6.26 0.21 -9.69
N THR A 338 7.28 0.53 -10.50
CA THR A 338 8.57 1.06 -10.02
C THR A 338 8.47 2.44 -9.37
N GLN A 339 7.33 3.13 -9.49
CA GLN A 339 7.04 4.35 -8.72
C GLN A 339 6.68 4.04 -7.25
N THR A 340 6.05 2.90 -6.98
CA THR A 340 5.66 2.46 -5.62
C THR A 340 6.73 1.58 -4.99
N TYR A 341 7.29 0.65 -5.77
CA TYR A 341 8.25 -0.37 -5.33
C TYR A 341 9.62 -0.13 -6.01
N GLY A 342 10.09 1.12 -5.99
CA GLY A 342 11.31 1.53 -6.70
C GLY A 342 12.61 0.92 -6.18
N TYR A 343 12.57 0.25 -5.04
CA TYR A 343 13.67 -0.54 -4.46
C TYR A 343 13.71 -2.00 -4.96
N THR A 344 12.75 -2.40 -5.79
CA THR A 344 12.60 -3.76 -6.33
C THR A 344 13.06 -3.79 -7.80
N PRO A 345 14.03 -4.67 -8.17
CA PRO A 345 14.45 -4.82 -9.57
C PRO A 345 13.28 -5.15 -10.50
N THR A 346 13.27 -4.59 -11.71
CA THR A 346 12.16 -4.74 -12.67
C THR A 346 11.89 -6.19 -13.06
N GLY A 347 12.91 -7.04 -13.09
CA GLY A 347 12.76 -8.49 -13.27
C GLY A 347 11.91 -9.14 -12.17
N ALA A 348 12.20 -8.83 -10.90
CA ALA A 348 11.46 -9.34 -9.74
C ALA A 348 10.04 -8.78 -9.65
N LEU A 349 9.82 -7.55 -10.14
CA LEU A 349 8.53 -6.87 -10.13
C LEU A 349 7.58 -7.33 -11.25
N SER A 350 8.11 -7.96 -12.31
CA SER A 350 7.33 -8.40 -13.47
C SER A 350 6.26 -9.46 -13.15
N TRP A 351 5.06 -9.35 -13.74
CA TRP A 351 3.99 -10.33 -13.54
C TRP A 351 4.43 -11.77 -13.78
N GLU A 352 5.12 -12.05 -14.89
CA GLU A 352 5.57 -13.41 -15.23
C GLU A 352 6.48 -14.00 -14.14
N TYR A 353 7.36 -13.20 -13.51
CA TYR A 353 8.15 -13.69 -12.38
C TYR A 353 7.27 -13.93 -11.15
N ARG A 354 6.49 -12.93 -10.75
CA ARG A 354 5.67 -12.96 -9.53
C ARG A 354 4.62 -14.06 -9.56
N LYS A 355 3.92 -14.23 -10.69
CA LYS A 355 2.95 -15.31 -10.99
C LYS A 355 3.51 -16.69 -10.71
N ASN A 356 4.73 -16.99 -11.19
CA ASN A 356 5.35 -18.30 -11.00
C ASN A 356 5.68 -18.54 -9.52
N CYS A 357 6.18 -17.52 -8.80
CA CYS A 357 6.40 -17.60 -7.34
C CYS A 357 5.09 -17.76 -6.56
N ILE A 358 4.01 -17.05 -6.95
CA ILE A 358 2.67 -17.17 -6.35
C ILE A 358 2.14 -18.59 -6.53
N LEU A 359 2.17 -19.13 -7.75
CA LEU A 359 1.67 -20.48 -8.05
C LEU A 359 2.43 -21.58 -7.29
N GLU A 360 3.76 -21.45 -7.16
CA GLU A 360 4.56 -22.42 -6.42
C GLU A 360 4.29 -22.36 -4.90
N GLU A 361 4.12 -21.18 -4.30
CA GLU A 361 3.74 -21.07 -2.88
C GLU A 361 2.33 -21.66 -2.63
N LEU A 362 1.37 -21.43 -3.54
CA LEU A 362 0.04 -22.06 -3.46
C LEU A 362 0.11 -23.59 -3.58
N ARG A 363 1.02 -24.11 -4.42
CA ARG A 363 1.29 -25.55 -4.58
C ARG A 363 1.94 -26.17 -3.35
N ILE A 364 2.89 -25.48 -2.72
CA ILE A 364 3.60 -25.96 -1.51
C ILE A 364 2.67 -26.02 -0.29
N ARG A 365 1.72 -25.09 -0.16
CA ARG A 365 0.82 -25.02 1.01
C ARG A 365 -0.39 -25.94 0.95
N ASP A 366 -0.88 -26.23 -0.25
CA ASP A 366 -1.97 -27.16 -0.53
C ASP A 366 -3.21 -27.04 0.40
N ALA A 367 -3.60 -25.81 0.73
CA ALA A 367 -4.72 -25.53 1.63
C ALA A 367 -6.09 -25.87 1.00
N ASP A 368 -7.10 -26.20 1.80
CA ASP A 368 -8.43 -26.55 1.26
C ASP A 368 -9.16 -25.37 0.60
N PHE A 369 -8.90 -24.16 1.12
CA PHE A 369 -9.47 -22.90 0.66
C PHE A 369 -8.37 -21.85 0.49
N LEU A 370 -8.35 -21.19 -0.68
CA LEU A 370 -7.44 -20.08 -0.99
C LEU A 370 -8.27 -18.79 -1.18
N ALA A 371 -8.17 -17.85 -0.25
CA ALA A 371 -8.81 -16.54 -0.29
C ALA A 371 -7.81 -15.48 -0.72
N LEU A 372 -7.81 -15.13 -2.01
CA LEU A 372 -6.83 -14.20 -2.58
C LEU A 372 -7.43 -12.82 -2.77
N GLN A 373 -6.67 -11.77 -2.43
CA GLN A 373 -7.01 -10.37 -2.66
C GLN A 373 -6.15 -9.80 -3.80
N GLU A 374 -6.64 -8.73 -4.42
CA GLU A 374 -6.05 -8.05 -5.60
C GLU A 374 -5.90 -8.88 -6.88
N VAL A 375 -6.63 -9.98 -7.02
CA VAL A 375 -6.61 -10.79 -8.25
C VAL A 375 -7.33 -10.06 -9.39
N SER A 376 -6.62 -9.71 -10.46
CA SER A 376 -7.23 -9.16 -11.68
C SER A 376 -7.98 -10.20 -12.50
N THR A 377 -8.88 -9.77 -13.38
CA THR A 377 -9.83 -10.67 -14.06
C THR A 377 -9.18 -11.45 -15.21
N ASP A 378 -8.13 -10.89 -15.81
CA ASP A 378 -7.20 -11.56 -16.72
C ASP A 378 -6.41 -12.65 -15.96
N ALA A 379 -5.63 -12.27 -14.95
CA ALA A 379 -4.85 -13.17 -14.10
C ALA A 379 -5.68 -14.33 -13.51
N PHE A 380 -6.91 -14.06 -13.07
CA PHE A 380 -7.80 -15.12 -12.58
C PHE A 380 -8.14 -16.16 -13.66
N LYS A 381 -8.39 -15.73 -14.90
CA LYS A 381 -8.88 -16.60 -15.99
C LYS A 381 -7.76 -17.31 -16.74
N GLU A 382 -6.69 -16.60 -17.04
CA GLU A 382 -5.65 -17.02 -17.98
C GLU A 382 -4.45 -17.65 -17.25
N ASP A 383 -4.15 -17.21 -16.02
CA ASP A 383 -3.01 -17.70 -15.24
C ASP A 383 -3.43 -18.65 -14.11
N LEU A 384 -4.27 -18.18 -13.17
CA LEU A 384 -4.52 -18.89 -11.92
C LEU A 384 -5.52 -20.05 -12.09
N SER A 385 -6.63 -19.84 -12.81
CA SER A 385 -7.66 -20.89 -12.96
C SER A 385 -7.16 -22.14 -13.70
N PRO A 386 -6.39 -22.07 -14.81
CA PRO A 386 -5.92 -23.27 -15.51
C PRO A 386 -4.91 -24.09 -14.70
N GLU A 387 -4.01 -23.44 -13.97
CA GLU A 387 -3.01 -24.11 -13.14
C GLU A 387 -3.63 -24.71 -11.87
N LEU A 388 -4.45 -23.93 -11.14
CA LEU A 388 -5.09 -24.41 -9.92
C LEU A 388 -6.15 -25.50 -10.22
N ALA A 389 -6.76 -25.52 -11.42
CA ALA A 389 -7.66 -26.60 -11.83
C ALA A 389 -6.95 -27.96 -12.00
N GLN A 390 -5.67 -27.98 -12.37
CA GLN A 390 -4.85 -29.20 -12.39
C GLN A 390 -4.57 -29.72 -10.97
N MET A 391 -4.65 -28.84 -9.97
CA MET A 391 -4.46 -29.13 -8.55
C MET A 391 -5.80 -29.36 -7.79
N ASP A 392 -6.88 -29.72 -8.51
CA ASP A 392 -8.26 -29.95 -7.98
C ASP A 392 -8.97 -28.71 -7.39
N TYR A 393 -8.47 -27.50 -7.61
CA TYR A 393 -9.16 -26.30 -7.16
C TYR A 393 -10.20 -25.83 -8.17
N LYS A 394 -11.32 -25.30 -7.65
CA LYS A 394 -12.31 -24.58 -8.44
C LYS A 394 -12.44 -23.15 -7.95
N GLY A 395 -12.30 -22.19 -8.87
CA GLY A 395 -12.28 -20.76 -8.56
C GLY A 395 -13.65 -20.07 -8.60
N VAL A 396 -13.77 -19.02 -7.78
CA VAL A 396 -14.83 -18.00 -7.81
C VAL A 396 -14.15 -16.64 -7.73
N HIS A 397 -14.45 -15.73 -8.64
CA HIS A 397 -13.87 -14.37 -8.67
C HIS A 397 -14.94 -13.32 -8.92
N TRP A 398 -14.71 -12.13 -8.36
CA TRP A 398 -15.37 -10.89 -8.77
C TRP A 398 -14.39 -9.70 -8.73
N PRO A 399 -14.32 -8.87 -9.79
CA PRO A 399 -13.59 -7.60 -9.77
C PRO A 399 -14.32 -6.53 -8.93
N LYS A 400 -13.57 -5.53 -8.46
CA LYS A 400 -14.10 -4.33 -7.80
C LYS A 400 -15.13 -3.60 -8.68
N SER A 401 -16.11 -2.95 -8.04
CA SER A 401 -17.34 -2.46 -8.71
C SER A 401 -17.11 -1.54 -9.91
N ARG A 402 -15.97 -0.81 -9.96
CA ARG A 402 -15.56 0.03 -11.09
C ARG A 402 -15.53 -0.68 -12.45
N ALA A 403 -15.29 -1.99 -12.48
CA ALA A 403 -15.27 -2.77 -13.72
C ALA A 403 -16.57 -2.64 -14.55
N LYS A 404 -17.70 -2.39 -13.89
CA LYS A 404 -19.02 -2.20 -14.53
C LYS A 404 -19.15 -0.92 -15.35
N THR A 405 -18.25 0.05 -15.18
CA THR A 405 -18.29 1.38 -15.82
C THR A 405 -17.10 1.65 -16.74
N MET A 406 -16.28 0.64 -17.03
CA MET A 406 -15.07 0.75 -17.87
C MET A 406 -15.27 0.04 -19.22
N SER A 407 -14.29 0.15 -20.14
CA SER A 407 -14.29 -0.69 -21.34
C SER A 407 -14.04 -2.15 -20.97
N GLU A 408 -14.47 -3.10 -21.80
CA GLU A 408 -14.28 -4.53 -21.54
C GLU A 408 -12.79 -4.90 -21.35
N LYS A 409 -11.88 -4.25 -22.10
CA LYS A 409 -10.44 -4.45 -21.95
C LYS A 409 -9.93 -3.90 -20.62
N ASP A 410 -10.30 -2.68 -20.24
CA ASP A 410 -9.81 -2.08 -19.01
C ASP A 410 -10.40 -2.80 -17.78
N ALA A 411 -11.63 -3.30 -17.88
CA ALA A 411 -12.32 -4.10 -16.87
C ALA A 411 -11.63 -5.45 -16.61
N GLN A 412 -10.89 -6.01 -17.57
CA GLN A 412 -10.08 -7.21 -17.33
C GLN A 412 -8.95 -6.93 -16.33
N THR A 413 -8.28 -5.78 -16.49
CA THR A 413 -7.23 -5.29 -15.58
C THR A 413 -7.73 -4.81 -14.22
N VAL A 414 -9.03 -4.96 -13.91
CA VAL A 414 -9.58 -4.62 -12.59
C VAL A 414 -9.41 -5.81 -11.66
N ASP A 415 -8.69 -5.55 -10.58
CA ASP A 415 -8.47 -6.36 -9.39
C ASP A 415 -9.75 -6.60 -8.58
N GLY A 416 -9.72 -7.65 -7.76
CA GLY A 416 -10.87 -8.11 -7.01
C GLY A 416 -10.52 -9.15 -5.95
N CYS A 417 -11.52 -9.91 -5.55
CA CYS A 417 -11.36 -11.01 -4.59
C CYS A 417 -11.60 -12.35 -5.30
N ALA A 418 -10.72 -13.31 -5.08
CA ALA A 418 -10.88 -14.69 -5.54
C ALA A 418 -11.00 -15.66 -4.36
N VAL A 419 -11.82 -16.69 -4.52
CA VAL A 419 -11.95 -17.82 -3.60
C VAL A 419 -11.79 -19.10 -4.41
N PHE A 420 -10.73 -19.85 -4.17
CA PHE A 420 -10.54 -21.19 -4.70
C PHE A 420 -10.79 -22.22 -3.59
N TYR A 421 -11.28 -23.40 -3.97
CA TYR A 421 -11.57 -24.49 -3.04
C TYR A 421 -11.35 -25.86 -3.70
N LYS A 422 -10.89 -26.85 -2.93
CA LYS A 422 -10.74 -28.24 -3.40
C LYS A 422 -12.10 -28.88 -3.68
N GLN A 423 -12.38 -29.16 -4.96
CA GLN A 423 -13.71 -29.64 -5.40
C GLN A 423 -13.98 -31.10 -5.02
N SER A 424 -12.94 -31.91 -4.81
CA SER A 424 -13.03 -33.28 -4.29
C SER A 424 -13.56 -33.32 -2.85
N LYS A 425 -13.27 -32.29 -2.05
CA LYS A 425 -13.66 -32.21 -0.62
C LYS A 425 -14.90 -31.35 -0.38
N PHE A 426 -15.07 -30.25 -1.12
CA PHE A 426 -16.16 -29.29 -0.90
C PHE A 426 -17.07 -29.06 -2.12
N ILE A 427 -18.37 -28.89 -1.84
CA ILE A 427 -19.39 -28.48 -2.80
C ILE A 427 -19.75 -27.02 -2.51
N LEU A 428 -19.61 -26.13 -3.50
CA LEU A 428 -20.15 -24.78 -3.44
C LEU A 428 -21.67 -24.81 -3.64
N LEU A 429 -22.43 -24.37 -2.63
CA LEU A 429 -23.89 -24.30 -2.62
C LEU A 429 -24.42 -22.99 -3.25
N ASP A 430 -23.84 -21.86 -2.85
CA ASP A 430 -24.25 -20.52 -3.24
C ASP A 430 -23.04 -19.57 -3.09
N LYS A 431 -23.04 -18.46 -3.83
CA LYS A 431 -21.97 -17.46 -3.83
C LYS A 431 -22.55 -16.06 -3.99
N GLN A 432 -22.16 -15.13 -3.12
CA GLN A 432 -22.76 -13.82 -2.96
C GLN A 432 -21.69 -12.72 -2.99
N LEU A 433 -21.98 -11.63 -3.69
CA LEU A 433 -21.12 -10.44 -3.75
C LEU A 433 -21.70 -9.34 -2.86
N ILE A 434 -20.84 -8.73 -2.04
CA ILE A 434 -21.13 -7.54 -1.24
C ILE A 434 -20.42 -6.36 -1.90
N GLU A 435 -21.19 -5.42 -2.42
CA GLU A 435 -20.72 -4.12 -2.90
C GLU A 435 -21.08 -3.07 -1.86
N PHE A 436 -20.09 -2.64 -1.05
CA PHE A 436 -20.37 -1.85 0.16
C PHE A 436 -21.09 -0.54 -0.14
N ALA A 437 -20.65 0.20 -1.16
CA ALA A 437 -21.31 1.42 -1.62
C ALA A 437 -22.77 1.18 -2.05
N THR A 438 -23.03 0.17 -2.88
CA THR A 438 -24.38 -0.20 -3.35
C THR A 438 -25.31 -0.52 -2.18
N ILE A 439 -24.82 -1.22 -1.16
CA ILE A 439 -25.63 -1.58 0.02
C ILE A 439 -25.89 -0.35 0.89
N ALA A 440 -24.88 0.47 1.17
CA ALA A 440 -25.01 1.69 1.97
C ALA A 440 -26.03 2.70 1.38
N ILE A 441 -26.03 2.86 0.05
CA ILE A 441 -26.96 3.76 -0.67
C ILE A 441 -28.41 3.22 -0.67
N ASN A 442 -28.59 1.90 -0.67
CA ASN A 442 -29.92 1.28 -0.68
C ASN A 442 -30.53 1.11 0.72
N ARG A 443 -29.72 1.21 1.78
CA ARG A 443 -30.16 1.11 3.18
C ARG A 443 -30.95 2.38 3.60
N PRO A 444 -32.24 2.30 3.97
CA PRO A 444 -33.12 3.49 4.08
C PRO A 444 -32.68 4.57 5.09
N ASP A 445 -31.98 4.19 6.17
CA ASP A 445 -31.51 5.08 7.24
C ASP A 445 -30.15 5.73 6.94
N MET A 446 -29.35 5.12 6.06
CA MET A 446 -28.05 5.64 5.62
C MET A 446 -28.16 6.47 4.33
N LYS A 447 -29.12 6.17 3.44
CA LYS A 447 -29.28 6.79 2.12
C LYS A 447 -29.28 8.34 2.10
N ASN A 448 -29.77 8.96 3.18
CA ASN A 448 -29.91 10.42 3.27
C ASN A 448 -28.75 11.11 4.03
N GLN A 449 -27.74 10.36 4.48
CA GLN A 449 -26.62 10.90 5.26
C GLN A 449 -25.49 11.40 4.34
N HIS A 450 -24.93 12.56 4.66
CA HIS A 450 -23.90 13.19 3.82
C HIS A 450 -22.57 12.41 3.82
N ASP A 451 -22.18 11.86 4.98
CA ASP A 451 -20.94 11.08 5.14
C ASP A 451 -20.97 9.77 4.34
N VAL A 452 -22.15 9.17 4.15
CA VAL A 452 -22.34 7.99 3.29
C VAL A 452 -22.05 8.35 1.83
N PHE A 453 -22.60 9.47 1.34
CA PHE A 453 -22.42 9.92 -0.04
C PHE A 453 -20.98 10.39 -0.32
N ASN A 454 -20.33 11.05 0.65
CA ASN A 454 -19.00 11.63 0.47
C ASN A 454 -17.85 10.65 0.74
N ARG A 455 -17.99 9.71 1.70
CA ARG A 455 -16.87 8.90 2.21
C ARG A 455 -17.00 7.41 1.85
N VAL A 456 -18.23 6.85 1.86
CA VAL A 456 -18.47 5.42 1.61
C VAL A 456 -18.77 5.15 0.14
N MET A 457 -19.68 5.93 -0.49
CA MET A 457 -20.11 5.75 -1.87
C MET A 457 -18.97 5.82 -2.93
N PRO A 458 -17.94 6.66 -2.79
CA PRO A 458 -16.84 6.71 -3.77
C PRO A 458 -15.87 5.52 -3.71
N LYS A 459 -16.03 4.59 -2.77
CA LYS A 459 -15.15 3.42 -2.61
C LYS A 459 -15.79 2.18 -3.26
N ASP A 460 -15.04 1.54 -4.15
CA ASP A 460 -15.46 0.38 -4.95
C ASP A 460 -15.02 -0.97 -4.35
N ASN A 461 -14.68 -0.95 -3.06
CA ASN A 461 -14.36 -2.13 -2.25
C ASN A 461 -15.51 -3.15 -2.25
N ILE A 462 -15.13 -4.43 -2.16
CA ILE A 462 -16.04 -5.57 -2.19
C ILE A 462 -15.67 -6.61 -1.13
N ALA A 463 -16.63 -7.49 -0.83
CA ALA A 463 -16.36 -8.78 -0.21
C ALA A 463 -17.14 -9.89 -0.93
N VAL A 464 -16.58 -11.09 -0.94
CA VAL A 464 -17.16 -12.29 -1.56
C VAL A 464 -17.48 -13.29 -0.46
N ILE A 465 -18.71 -13.78 -0.42
CA ILE A 465 -19.15 -14.83 0.50
C ILE A 465 -19.47 -16.10 -0.30
N CYS A 466 -18.83 -17.21 0.07
CA CYS A 466 -19.09 -18.53 -0.49
C CYS A 466 -19.64 -19.47 0.58
N PHE A 467 -20.70 -20.19 0.22
CA PHE A 467 -21.34 -21.17 1.09
C PHE A 467 -20.99 -22.57 0.60
N PHE A 468 -20.33 -23.34 1.45
CA PHE A 468 -19.82 -24.67 1.12
C PHE A 468 -20.52 -25.76 1.94
N GLU A 469 -20.49 -26.99 1.44
CA GLU A 469 -20.81 -28.21 2.19
C GLU A 469 -19.69 -29.24 1.96
N SER A 470 -19.16 -29.82 3.03
CA SER A 470 -18.21 -30.94 2.95
C SER A 470 -18.88 -32.16 2.32
N ARG A 471 -18.19 -32.82 1.39
CA ARG A 471 -18.61 -34.13 0.88
C ARG A 471 -18.47 -35.20 1.96
N LEU A 472 -17.45 -35.13 2.80
CA LEU A 472 -17.13 -36.16 3.79
C LEU A 472 -18.12 -36.14 4.97
N THR A 473 -18.29 -34.99 5.62
CA THR A 473 -19.10 -34.89 6.85
C THR A 473 -20.50 -34.33 6.64
N GLY A 474 -20.78 -33.75 5.46
CA GLY A 474 -21.98 -32.96 5.22
C GLY A 474 -22.06 -31.64 6.01
N ALA A 475 -20.98 -31.24 6.68
CA ALA A 475 -20.90 -29.96 7.40
C ALA A 475 -20.87 -28.78 6.41
N ARG A 476 -21.72 -27.78 6.67
CA ARG A 476 -21.72 -26.50 5.96
C ARG A 476 -20.70 -25.54 6.55
N ILE A 477 -20.08 -24.75 5.69
CA ILE A 477 -19.08 -23.73 6.04
C ILE A 477 -19.43 -22.44 5.30
N ILE A 478 -19.30 -21.31 5.98
CA ILE A 478 -19.34 -19.97 5.38
C ILE A 478 -17.90 -19.47 5.31
N LEU A 479 -17.41 -19.21 4.10
CA LEU A 479 -16.13 -18.54 3.89
C LEU A 479 -16.37 -17.14 3.31
N VAL A 480 -15.77 -16.14 3.93
CA VAL A 480 -15.82 -14.74 3.50
C VAL A 480 -14.41 -14.29 3.15
N ASN A 481 -14.24 -13.74 1.95
CA ASN A 481 -13.02 -13.04 1.53
C ASN A 481 -13.35 -11.54 1.38
N ALA A 482 -12.65 -10.68 2.10
CA ALA A 482 -12.83 -9.22 2.06
C ALA A 482 -11.54 -8.47 1.66
N HIS A 483 -11.71 -7.32 1.02
CA HIS A 483 -10.65 -6.32 0.81
C HIS A 483 -11.25 -4.94 1.09
N LEU A 484 -11.00 -4.42 2.30
CA LEU A 484 -11.55 -3.15 2.80
C LEU A 484 -10.82 -1.94 2.22
N THR A 485 -11.30 -0.72 2.52
CA THR A 485 -10.65 0.50 2.01
C THR A 485 -9.29 0.71 2.69
N TRP A 486 -8.24 0.96 1.89
CA TRP A 486 -6.87 1.09 2.39
C TRP A 486 -6.63 2.39 3.16
N ASP A 487 -7.27 3.46 2.70
CA ASP A 487 -7.15 4.84 3.15
C ASP A 487 -7.36 4.99 4.67
N SER A 488 -6.32 5.45 5.36
CA SER A 488 -6.24 5.50 6.82
C SER A 488 -6.99 6.67 7.46
N ALA A 489 -7.23 7.75 6.71
CA ALA A 489 -8.09 8.85 7.13
C ALA A 489 -9.59 8.46 7.13
N LEU A 490 -9.90 7.22 6.74
CA LEU A 490 -11.23 6.65 6.59
C LEU A 490 -11.46 5.39 7.45
N ALA A 491 -10.89 5.32 8.66
CA ALA A 491 -11.12 4.22 9.60
C ALA A 491 -12.63 3.98 9.89
N ASP A 492 -13.40 5.06 9.97
CA ASP A 492 -14.86 5.06 9.97
C ASP A 492 -15.47 4.31 8.77
N VAL A 493 -14.95 4.51 7.55
CA VAL A 493 -15.42 3.77 6.37
C VAL A 493 -15.08 2.29 6.47
N LYS A 494 -13.91 1.91 7.01
CA LYS A 494 -13.52 0.50 7.24
C LYS A 494 -14.46 -0.17 8.25
N LEU A 495 -14.80 0.52 9.33
CA LEU A 495 -15.78 0.07 10.32
C LEU A 495 -17.19 -0.09 9.71
N ILE A 496 -17.65 0.87 8.91
CA ILE A 496 -18.95 0.81 8.24
C ILE A 496 -19.01 -0.32 7.19
N GLN A 497 -17.92 -0.55 6.44
CA GLN A 497 -17.80 -1.71 5.55
C GLN A 497 -17.88 -3.03 6.33
N THR A 498 -17.19 -3.13 7.47
CA THR A 498 -17.22 -4.32 8.35
C THR A 498 -18.60 -4.54 8.98
N GLY A 499 -19.29 -3.48 9.40
CA GLY A 499 -20.68 -3.55 9.88
C GLY A 499 -21.65 -4.05 8.81
N ILE A 500 -21.54 -3.53 7.58
CA ILE A 500 -22.32 -4.02 6.43
C ILE A 500 -22.02 -5.51 6.15
N LEU A 501 -20.74 -5.90 6.20
CA LEU A 501 -20.30 -7.28 5.99
C LEU A 501 -20.97 -8.23 6.98
N MET A 502 -20.85 -7.94 8.28
CA MET A 502 -21.32 -8.83 9.33
C MET A 502 -22.86 -8.85 9.47
N GLU A 503 -23.55 -7.75 9.16
CA GLU A 503 -25.02 -7.72 9.05
C GLU A 503 -25.50 -8.62 7.88
N HIS A 504 -24.79 -8.60 6.75
CA HIS A 504 -25.11 -9.46 5.61
C HIS A 504 -24.76 -10.93 5.86
N VAL A 505 -23.60 -11.23 6.46
CA VAL A 505 -23.23 -12.60 6.88
C VAL A 505 -24.28 -13.17 7.83
N THR A 506 -24.78 -12.38 8.80
CA THR A 506 -25.83 -12.80 9.74
C THR A 506 -27.12 -13.20 9.03
N LYS A 507 -27.66 -12.34 8.15
CA LYS A 507 -28.89 -12.60 7.37
C LYS A 507 -28.75 -13.81 6.44
N LEU A 508 -27.58 -13.95 5.83
CA LEU A 508 -27.28 -15.07 4.95
C LEU A 508 -27.15 -16.38 5.74
N ALA A 509 -26.46 -16.39 6.88
CA ALA A 509 -26.33 -17.57 7.73
C ALA A 509 -27.70 -18.11 8.19
N GLU A 510 -28.70 -17.26 8.45
CA GLU A 510 -30.09 -17.70 8.71
C GLU A 510 -30.73 -18.39 7.50
N LYS A 511 -30.52 -17.85 6.29
CA LYS A 511 -30.98 -18.43 5.02
C LYS A 511 -30.37 -19.82 4.79
N TYR A 512 -29.06 -20.00 5.05
CA TYR A 512 -28.37 -21.28 4.79
C TYR A 512 -28.47 -22.30 5.92
N ALA A 513 -28.75 -21.88 7.16
CA ALA A 513 -29.13 -22.82 8.23
C ALA A 513 -30.35 -23.66 7.84
N ARG A 514 -31.30 -23.04 7.11
CA ARG A 514 -32.53 -23.67 6.59
C ARG A 514 -32.41 -24.18 5.15
N TRP A 515 -31.19 -24.29 4.60
CA TRP A 515 -30.99 -24.74 3.22
C TRP A 515 -31.33 -26.24 3.06
N PRO A 516 -32.02 -26.66 1.97
CA PRO A 516 -32.31 -28.07 1.72
C PRO A 516 -31.06 -28.95 1.67
N ALA A 517 -31.20 -30.21 2.06
CA ALA A 517 -30.12 -31.20 1.94
C ALA A 517 -29.75 -31.44 0.46
N VAL A 518 -28.45 -31.42 0.16
CA VAL A 518 -27.93 -31.79 -1.18
C VAL A 518 -28.20 -33.27 -1.44
N LYS A 519 -28.86 -33.58 -2.56
CA LYS A 519 -29.32 -34.95 -2.90
C LYS A 519 -28.33 -35.76 -3.72
N ASP A 520 -27.51 -35.10 -4.54
CA ASP A 520 -26.41 -35.73 -5.25
C ASP A 520 -25.10 -35.05 -4.84
N LYS A 521 -24.21 -35.84 -4.23
CA LYS A 521 -22.90 -35.41 -3.75
C LYS A 521 -21.75 -36.07 -4.50
N LYS A 522 -22.03 -36.86 -5.55
CA LYS A 522 -21.00 -37.52 -6.35
C LYS A 522 -20.17 -36.48 -7.09
N MET A 523 -18.91 -36.81 -7.34
CA MET A 523 -18.06 -36.00 -8.22
C MET A 523 -18.38 -36.36 -9.67
N ILE A 524 -18.57 -35.35 -10.52
CA ILE A 524 -18.71 -35.58 -11.97
C ILE A 524 -17.30 -35.80 -12.53
N THR A 525 -16.82 -37.04 -12.47
CA THR A 525 -15.63 -37.45 -13.21
C THR A 525 -15.92 -37.37 -14.70
N LEU A 526 -15.15 -36.59 -15.43
CA LEU A 526 -15.13 -36.65 -16.90
C LEU A 526 -14.71 -38.07 -17.33
N PRO A 527 -15.28 -38.63 -18.42
CA PRO A 527 -14.81 -39.90 -18.95
C PRO A 527 -13.32 -39.81 -19.33
N ARG A 528 -12.46 -40.64 -18.73
CA ARG A 528 -11.09 -40.84 -19.23
C ARG A 528 -11.17 -41.43 -20.64
N GLY A 529 -10.28 -41.00 -21.53
CA GLY A 529 -10.04 -41.68 -22.79
C GLY A 529 -9.41 -43.06 -22.55
N GLU A 530 -9.69 -44.01 -23.42
CA GLU A 530 -9.34 -45.43 -23.22
C GLU A 530 -7.81 -45.69 -23.18
N ASP A 531 -7.00 -44.79 -23.74
CA ASP A 531 -5.53 -44.86 -23.81
C ASP A 531 -4.80 -44.15 -22.65
N SER A 532 -5.33 -44.17 -21.42
CA SER A 532 -4.68 -43.53 -20.25
C SER A 532 -4.08 -44.53 -19.26
N ASP A 533 -2.75 -44.75 -19.37
CA ASP A 533 -1.91 -45.61 -18.51
C ASP A 533 -1.81 -45.17 -17.03
N GLU A 534 -2.51 -44.10 -16.62
CA GLU A 534 -2.55 -43.67 -15.23
C GLU A 534 -3.32 -44.66 -14.33
N PRO A 535 -2.85 -44.94 -13.10
CA PRO A 535 -3.62 -45.72 -12.15
C PRO A 535 -5.03 -45.13 -11.93
N PRO A 536 -6.02 -45.94 -11.56
CA PRO A 536 -7.34 -45.44 -11.21
C PRO A 536 -7.23 -44.50 -10.00
N PRO A 537 -8.00 -43.40 -9.96
CA PRO A 537 -8.01 -42.50 -8.80
C PRO A 537 -8.43 -43.28 -7.54
N PRO A 538 -7.92 -42.89 -6.35
CA PRO A 538 -8.25 -43.58 -5.11
C PRO A 538 -9.77 -43.59 -4.86
N PRO A 539 -10.32 -44.66 -4.27
CA PRO A 539 -11.75 -44.80 -4.08
C PRO A 539 -12.30 -43.66 -3.23
N GLN A 540 -13.20 -42.85 -3.81
CA GLN A 540 -13.84 -41.75 -3.10
C GLN A 540 -14.68 -42.30 -1.95
N ALA A 541 -14.46 -41.77 -0.75
CA ALA A 541 -15.27 -42.10 0.43
C ALA A 541 -16.75 -41.75 0.17
N GLU A 542 -17.68 -42.57 0.68
CA GLU A 542 -19.11 -42.32 0.49
C GLU A 542 -19.52 -40.98 1.12
N PRO A 543 -20.18 -40.06 0.38
CA PRO A 543 -20.48 -38.74 0.91
C PRO A 543 -21.45 -38.73 2.09
N GLY A 544 -21.10 -38.03 3.16
CA GLY A 544 -21.89 -37.92 4.38
C GLY A 544 -23.23 -37.17 4.18
N PRO A 545 -24.26 -37.49 4.98
CA PRO A 545 -25.56 -36.81 4.91
C PRO A 545 -25.41 -35.33 5.30
N SER A 546 -26.14 -34.46 4.59
CA SER A 546 -26.13 -33.01 4.80
C SER A 546 -26.62 -32.66 6.22
N GLN A 547 -25.84 -31.87 6.96
CA GLN A 547 -26.18 -31.54 8.35
C GLN A 547 -27.30 -30.48 8.44
N GLU A 548 -28.10 -30.57 9.51
CA GLU A 548 -29.12 -29.57 9.86
C GLU A 548 -28.62 -28.56 10.90
N TYR A 549 -29.17 -27.35 10.91
CA TYR A 549 -28.68 -26.22 11.72
C TYR A 549 -29.85 -25.57 12.48
N ARG A 550 -29.71 -25.31 13.78
CA ARG A 550 -30.78 -24.72 14.61
C ARG A 550 -30.68 -23.19 14.63
N SER A 551 -29.45 -22.69 14.77
CA SER A 551 -29.08 -21.28 14.75
C SER A 551 -28.22 -20.95 13.51
N ASN A 552 -28.18 -19.68 13.14
CA ASN A 552 -27.20 -19.14 12.19
C ASN A 552 -25.75 -19.25 12.71
N THR A 553 -25.57 -19.10 14.04
CA THR A 553 -24.30 -19.27 14.75
C THR A 553 -23.82 -20.72 14.88
N ASP A 554 -24.64 -21.71 14.52
CA ASP A 554 -24.25 -23.14 14.53
C ASP A 554 -23.46 -23.56 13.27
N ILE A 555 -23.33 -22.66 12.28
CA ILE A 555 -22.54 -22.87 11.06
C ILE A 555 -21.10 -22.39 11.30
N PRO A 556 -20.07 -23.22 11.06
CA PRO A 556 -18.69 -22.76 10.88
C PRO A 556 -18.60 -21.53 9.96
N LEU A 557 -18.11 -20.42 10.51
CA LEU A 557 -17.87 -19.16 9.81
C LEU A 557 -16.38 -18.84 9.89
N ILE A 558 -15.79 -18.56 8.73
CA ILE A 558 -14.42 -18.07 8.59
C ILE A 558 -14.46 -16.79 7.77
N VAL A 559 -13.89 -15.71 8.30
CA VAL A 559 -13.82 -14.39 7.65
C VAL A 559 -12.37 -13.99 7.50
N CYS A 560 -11.91 -13.87 6.27
CA CYS A 560 -10.50 -13.66 5.95
C CYS A 560 -10.27 -12.58 4.89
N GLY A 561 -9.03 -12.12 4.79
CA GLY A 561 -8.57 -11.16 3.80
C GLY A 561 -7.98 -9.91 4.40
N ASP A 562 -7.89 -8.88 3.58
CA ASP A 562 -7.22 -7.62 3.88
C ASP A 562 -8.22 -6.61 4.48
N PHE A 563 -8.07 -6.34 5.77
CA PHE A 563 -8.90 -5.38 6.50
C PHE A 563 -8.29 -3.97 6.48
N ASN A 564 -7.05 -3.79 6.02
CA ASN A 564 -6.29 -2.53 6.07
C ASN A 564 -6.35 -1.84 7.46
N SER A 565 -6.47 -2.62 8.54
CA SER A 565 -6.79 -2.14 9.90
C SER A 565 -5.97 -2.89 10.94
N THR A 566 -5.35 -2.17 11.88
CA THR A 566 -4.42 -2.74 12.86
C THR A 566 -5.16 -3.31 14.09
N LYS A 567 -4.43 -4.00 14.98
CA LYS A 567 -4.99 -4.65 16.19
C LYS A 567 -5.74 -3.69 17.13
N ASP A 568 -5.35 -2.41 17.15
CA ASP A 568 -5.96 -1.36 18.00
C ASP A 568 -7.17 -0.64 17.33
N SER A 569 -7.61 -1.09 16.16
CA SER A 569 -8.70 -0.43 15.40
C SER A 569 -10.11 -0.85 15.86
N SER A 570 -11.10 0.01 15.62
CA SER A 570 -12.51 -0.33 15.84
C SER A 570 -13.01 -1.51 14.99
N VAL A 571 -12.36 -1.77 13.86
CA VAL A 571 -12.61 -2.96 13.02
C VAL A 571 -12.22 -4.23 13.75
N TRP A 572 -11.07 -4.23 14.43
CA TRP A 572 -10.62 -5.35 15.26
C TRP A 572 -11.51 -5.49 16.52
N GLU A 573 -11.89 -4.37 17.17
CA GLU A 573 -12.84 -4.37 18.29
C GLU A 573 -14.18 -5.00 17.89
N LEU A 574 -14.77 -4.58 16.75
CA LEU A 574 -16.03 -5.12 16.24
C LEU A 574 -15.94 -6.63 16.02
N MET A 575 -14.88 -7.09 15.34
CA MET A 575 -14.70 -8.50 15.01
C MET A 575 -14.41 -9.37 16.24
N CYS A 576 -13.63 -8.88 17.21
CA CYS A 576 -13.25 -9.67 18.40
C CYS A 576 -14.31 -9.61 19.53
N MET A 577 -14.87 -8.43 19.81
CA MET A 577 -15.84 -8.24 20.90
C MET A 577 -17.29 -8.42 20.43
N GLY A 578 -17.54 -8.41 19.12
CA GLY A 578 -18.87 -8.54 18.52
C GLY A 578 -19.74 -7.29 18.61
N ARG A 579 -19.21 -6.17 19.14
CA ARG A 579 -19.94 -4.90 19.29
C ARG A 579 -18.99 -3.70 19.40
N VAL A 580 -19.30 -2.62 18.69
CA VAL A 580 -18.71 -1.28 18.86
C VAL A 580 -19.82 -0.31 19.27
N PRO A 581 -19.66 0.47 20.35
CA PRO A 581 -20.70 1.37 20.85
C PRO A 581 -20.72 2.70 20.07
N PRO A 582 -21.86 3.43 20.05
CA PRO A 582 -22.03 4.64 19.22
C PRO A 582 -21.16 5.83 19.66
N ASP A 583 -20.64 5.82 20.89
CA ASP A 583 -19.70 6.81 21.44
C ASP A 583 -18.22 6.50 21.12
N HIS A 584 -17.94 5.48 20.28
CA HIS A 584 -16.58 5.22 19.82
C HIS A 584 -15.98 6.43 19.07
N THR A 585 -14.67 6.66 19.26
CA THR A 585 -14.02 7.90 18.79
C THR A 585 -14.00 8.04 17.26
N GLU A 586 -14.02 6.92 16.53
CA GLU A 586 -14.09 6.88 15.06
C GLU A 586 -15.52 7.04 14.52
N LEU A 587 -16.57 6.81 15.33
CA LEU A 587 -17.98 7.02 14.94
C LEU A 587 -18.49 8.42 15.29
N THR A 588 -18.07 8.96 16.44
CA THR A 588 -18.65 10.17 17.07
C THR A 588 -18.62 11.43 16.20
N SER A 589 -17.78 11.49 15.16
CA SER A 589 -17.66 12.65 14.26
C SER A 589 -18.46 12.55 12.96
N PHE A 590 -19.18 11.44 12.71
CA PHE A 590 -19.83 11.14 11.43
C PHE A 590 -21.27 10.63 11.60
N HIS A 591 -22.05 10.61 10.52
CA HIS A 591 -23.46 10.22 10.52
C HIS A 591 -23.73 9.03 9.59
N TYR A 592 -24.00 7.86 10.18
CA TYR A 592 -24.22 6.59 9.47
C TYR A 592 -25.54 5.90 9.86
N GLY A 593 -26.58 6.70 10.13
CA GLY A 593 -27.94 6.19 10.38
C GLY A 593 -28.05 5.42 11.68
N SER A 594 -28.47 4.14 11.61
CA SER A 594 -28.54 3.23 12.76
C SER A 594 -27.17 2.96 13.38
N PHE A 595 -26.13 2.75 12.58
CA PHE A 595 -24.79 2.37 13.07
C PHE A 595 -24.16 3.42 14.01
N THR A 596 -24.40 4.71 13.77
CA THR A 596 -23.97 5.82 14.66
C THR A 596 -24.93 6.14 15.80
N ARG A 597 -26.14 5.55 15.82
CA ARG A 597 -27.16 5.82 16.85
C ARG A 597 -27.25 4.70 17.88
N ASP A 598 -27.26 3.46 17.41
CA ASP A 598 -27.49 2.26 18.21
C ASP A 598 -26.18 1.50 18.50
N GLY A 599 -25.12 1.78 17.72
CA GLY A 599 -23.88 1.02 17.64
C GLY A 599 -23.88 0.03 16.47
N ILE A 600 -22.83 -0.78 16.38
CA ILE A 600 -22.70 -1.89 15.42
C ILE A 600 -22.46 -3.17 16.22
N GLU A 601 -23.18 -4.26 15.93
CA GLU A 601 -23.04 -5.53 16.65
C GLU A 601 -23.31 -6.75 15.76
N HIS A 602 -22.77 -7.92 16.13
CA HIS A 602 -22.97 -9.19 15.44
C HIS A 602 -23.04 -10.40 16.39
N PRO A 603 -23.83 -11.45 16.07
CA PRO A 603 -24.06 -12.57 16.99
C PRO A 603 -22.93 -13.63 17.04
N PHE A 604 -21.92 -13.52 16.17
CA PHE A 604 -20.87 -14.54 16.06
C PHE A 604 -19.77 -14.34 17.12
N SER A 605 -19.41 -15.41 17.82
CA SER A 605 -18.23 -15.44 18.70
C SER A 605 -16.97 -15.73 17.89
N LEU A 606 -16.49 -14.71 17.18
CA LEU A 606 -15.27 -14.78 16.39
C LEU A 606 -14.01 -14.64 17.27
N ARG A 607 -12.89 -15.15 16.77
CA ARG A 607 -11.53 -14.90 17.25
C ARG A 607 -10.58 -14.80 16.08
N ASP A 608 -9.50 -14.05 16.25
CA ASP A 608 -8.35 -14.12 15.35
C ASP A 608 -7.64 -15.49 15.56
N SER A 609 -7.32 -16.16 14.46
CA SER A 609 -6.58 -17.42 14.45
C SER A 609 -5.14 -17.26 14.90
N TYR A 610 -4.53 -16.08 14.73
CA TYR A 610 -3.14 -15.78 15.13
C TYR A 610 -3.00 -15.32 16.59
N ALA A 611 -4.10 -15.07 17.31
CA ALA A 611 -4.10 -14.72 18.73
C ALA A 611 -3.34 -15.70 19.67
N PRO A 612 -3.31 -17.04 19.45
CA PRO A 612 -2.59 -17.97 20.33
C PRO A 612 -1.06 -17.78 20.36
N ILE A 613 -0.48 -17.18 19.32
CA ILE A 613 0.99 -16.93 19.22
C ILE A 613 1.36 -15.49 19.56
N GLN A 614 0.41 -14.65 19.97
CA GLN A 614 0.66 -13.27 20.37
C GLN A 614 1.51 -13.21 21.66
N ASN A 615 2.50 -12.32 21.69
CA ASN A 615 3.54 -12.20 22.72
C ASN A 615 4.49 -13.42 22.83
N THR A 616 4.55 -14.29 21.81
CA THR A 616 5.52 -15.40 21.74
C THR A 616 6.69 -15.05 20.81
N PRO A 617 7.83 -15.78 20.87
CA PRO A 617 8.94 -15.59 19.92
C PRO A 617 8.57 -15.84 18.45
N ASP A 618 7.47 -16.53 18.21
CA ASP A 618 6.93 -16.88 16.89
C ASP A 618 5.69 -16.02 16.53
N GLU A 619 5.43 -14.90 17.23
CA GLU A 619 4.39 -13.94 16.82
C GLU A 619 4.66 -13.43 15.40
N LEU A 620 3.58 -13.27 14.62
CA LEU A 620 3.62 -12.65 13.31
C LEU A 620 3.78 -11.12 13.45
N PRO A 621 4.93 -10.52 13.09
CA PRO A 621 5.23 -9.11 13.40
C PRO A 621 4.50 -8.11 12.48
N PHE A 622 4.10 -8.56 11.29
CA PHE A 622 3.39 -7.79 10.28
C PHE A 622 2.71 -8.74 9.29
N THR A 623 1.77 -8.24 8.49
CA THR A 623 1.30 -8.93 7.28
C THR A 623 1.64 -8.15 6.00
N ASN A 624 1.64 -6.82 6.03
CA ASN A 624 2.22 -5.97 4.97
C ASN A 624 3.61 -5.46 5.42
N TYR A 625 4.61 -5.44 4.55
CA TYR A 625 5.97 -4.95 4.86
C TYR A 625 6.54 -4.08 3.72
N THR A 626 6.31 -2.78 3.84
CA THR A 626 6.88 -1.72 2.97
C THR A 626 7.77 -0.79 3.82
N PRO A 627 8.65 0.06 3.23
CA PRO A 627 9.61 0.83 4.03
C PRO A 627 8.95 1.88 4.95
N GLY A 628 7.72 2.28 4.64
CA GLY A 628 6.93 3.25 5.41
C GLY A 628 5.83 2.63 6.28
N PHE A 629 5.57 1.33 6.17
CA PHE A 629 4.52 0.65 6.93
C PHE A 629 4.80 -0.84 7.08
N ALA A 630 4.77 -1.32 8.33
CA ALA A 630 4.98 -2.72 8.68
C ALA A 630 4.11 -3.07 9.90
N ASP A 631 2.95 -3.67 9.67
CA ASP A 631 1.99 -4.06 10.72
C ASP A 631 1.05 -5.18 10.20
N VAL A 632 0.26 -5.76 11.10
CA VAL A 632 -0.76 -6.77 10.81
C VAL A 632 -2.06 -6.08 10.37
N ILE A 633 -2.47 -6.31 9.12
CA ILE A 633 -3.72 -5.81 8.53
C ILE A 633 -4.55 -6.90 7.82
N ASP A 634 -3.96 -8.06 7.58
CA ASP A 634 -4.62 -9.25 7.06
C ASP A 634 -4.94 -10.20 8.22
N TYR A 635 -6.14 -10.79 8.21
CA TYR A 635 -6.59 -11.68 9.30
C TYR A 635 -7.31 -12.90 8.76
N ILE A 636 -7.34 -13.98 9.56
CA ILE A 636 -8.29 -15.08 9.41
C ILE A 636 -9.05 -15.21 10.73
N TRP A 637 -10.26 -14.66 10.76
CA TRP A 637 -11.20 -14.76 11.88
C TRP A 637 -12.01 -16.05 11.78
N TYR A 638 -12.24 -16.73 12.90
CA TYR A 638 -12.97 -17.99 12.95
C TYR A 638 -14.00 -18.04 14.09
N SER A 639 -15.11 -18.74 13.87
CA SER A 639 -16.18 -18.96 14.86
C SER A 639 -15.76 -19.96 15.94
N ALA A 640 -15.27 -19.47 17.08
CA ALA A 640 -14.61 -20.28 18.12
C ALA A 640 -15.55 -21.28 18.85
N ASN A 641 -16.86 -21.14 18.67
CA ASN A 641 -17.88 -22.08 19.15
C ASN A 641 -17.98 -23.36 18.31
N THR A 642 -17.65 -23.30 17.02
CA THR A 642 -17.76 -24.41 16.04
C THR A 642 -16.44 -24.88 15.47
N LEU A 643 -15.38 -24.06 15.56
CA LEU A 643 -14.04 -24.34 15.05
C LEU A 643 -12.97 -24.27 16.16
N GLU A 644 -11.92 -25.07 16.01
CA GLU A 644 -10.68 -25.10 16.82
C GLU A 644 -9.50 -24.72 15.91
N VAL A 645 -8.46 -24.03 16.41
CA VAL A 645 -7.19 -23.82 15.67
C VAL A 645 -6.21 -24.92 16.08
N VAL A 646 -5.54 -25.53 15.10
CA VAL A 646 -4.61 -26.66 15.31
C VAL A 646 -3.18 -26.30 14.89
N GLU A 647 -3.03 -25.60 13.76
CA GLU A 647 -1.74 -25.29 13.14
C GLU A 647 -1.78 -23.88 12.52
N LEU A 648 -0.67 -23.15 12.57
CA LEU A 648 -0.51 -21.80 11.99
C LEU A 648 0.78 -21.69 11.18
N LEU A 649 0.76 -20.93 10.10
CA LEU A 649 1.98 -20.59 9.36
C LEU A 649 2.72 -19.43 10.04
N GLY A 650 3.87 -19.73 10.63
CA GLY A 650 4.70 -18.80 11.40
C GLY A 650 5.40 -17.70 10.58
N PRO A 651 6.18 -16.83 11.24
CA PRO A 651 6.77 -15.63 10.62
C PRO A 651 7.87 -15.93 9.58
N PRO A 652 8.19 -14.96 8.70
CA PRO A 652 9.34 -15.02 7.80
C PRO A 652 10.68 -14.98 8.56
N ASP A 653 11.74 -15.53 7.96
CA ASP A 653 13.08 -15.66 8.56
C ASP A 653 13.65 -14.32 9.07
N PRO A 654 13.80 -14.12 10.40
CA PRO A 654 14.28 -12.85 10.97
C PRO A 654 15.73 -12.51 10.60
N THR A 655 16.52 -13.46 10.09
CA THR A 655 17.88 -13.20 9.59
C THR A 655 17.86 -12.69 8.15
N TYR A 656 16.89 -13.11 7.35
CA TYR A 656 16.63 -12.57 6.01
C TYR A 656 16.00 -11.17 6.11
N MET A 657 15.06 -10.94 7.03
CA MET A 657 14.42 -9.61 7.23
C MET A 657 15.42 -8.47 7.51
N LYS A 658 16.57 -8.77 8.10
CA LYS A 658 17.64 -7.78 8.38
C LYS A 658 18.42 -7.33 7.15
N ARG A 659 18.24 -7.98 6.00
CA ARG A 659 18.94 -7.70 4.74
C ARG A 659 18.03 -7.16 3.64
N ILE A 660 16.73 -7.05 3.89
CA ILE A 660 15.76 -6.56 2.90
C ILE A 660 14.99 -5.33 3.43
N PRO A 661 14.95 -4.22 2.67
CA PRO A 661 14.25 -3.02 3.11
C PRO A 661 12.73 -3.24 3.23
N ALA A 662 12.17 -4.04 2.31
CA ALA A 662 10.74 -4.23 2.11
C ALA A 662 10.42 -5.39 1.14
N PHE A 663 9.13 -5.63 0.94
CA PHE A 663 8.53 -6.44 -0.11
C PHE A 663 7.81 -5.55 -1.15
N PRO A 664 7.63 -5.99 -2.42
CA PRO A 664 8.04 -7.27 -2.97
C PRO A 664 9.54 -7.32 -3.29
N ASN A 665 10.09 -8.52 -3.36
CA ASN A 665 11.46 -8.78 -3.84
C ASN A 665 11.55 -10.18 -4.45
N TRP A 666 12.75 -10.60 -4.88
CA TRP A 666 13.00 -11.89 -5.54
C TRP A 666 12.39 -13.13 -4.84
N HIS A 667 12.23 -13.12 -3.51
CA HIS A 667 11.68 -14.26 -2.76
C HIS A 667 10.28 -14.01 -2.16
N PHE A 668 9.72 -12.81 -2.37
CA PHE A 668 8.41 -12.41 -1.85
C PHE A 668 7.67 -11.60 -2.93
N PRO A 669 6.76 -12.23 -3.72
CA PRO A 669 6.20 -11.65 -4.94
C PRO A 669 5.05 -10.64 -4.73
N ALA A 670 4.70 -10.35 -3.48
CA ALA A 670 3.71 -9.34 -3.08
C ALA A 670 4.24 -8.58 -1.86
N ASP A 671 3.73 -7.37 -1.61
CA ASP A 671 4.07 -6.58 -0.42
C ASP A 671 3.38 -7.06 0.87
N HIS A 672 2.36 -7.91 0.73
CA HIS A 672 1.80 -8.72 1.81
C HIS A 672 2.40 -10.12 1.84
N ILE A 673 2.54 -10.69 3.04
CA ILE A 673 2.82 -12.11 3.24
C ILE A 673 1.52 -12.90 3.39
N GLN A 674 1.58 -14.14 2.93
CA GLN A 674 0.53 -15.13 3.11
C GLN A 674 0.29 -15.47 4.59
N ILE A 675 -0.98 -15.65 4.97
CA ILE A 675 -1.37 -16.17 6.28
C ILE A 675 -2.18 -17.45 6.09
N MET A 676 -1.97 -18.43 6.96
CA MET A 676 -2.56 -19.76 6.81
C MET A 676 -2.79 -20.40 8.17
N SER A 677 -3.93 -21.06 8.31
CA SER A 677 -4.38 -21.69 9.55
C SER A 677 -5.08 -23.00 9.24
N GLU A 678 -4.74 -24.05 9.98
CA GLU A 678 -5.53 -25.28 10.00
C GLU A 678 -6.53 -25.25 11.16
N PHE A 679 -7.79 -25.48 10.82
CA PHE A 679 -8.90 -25.58 11.76
C PHE A 679 -9.44 -27.00 11.84
N VAL A 680 -10.13 -27.31 12.94
CA VAL A 680 -10.93 -28.53 13.08
C VAL A 680 -12.39 -28.19 13.39
N ILE A 681 -13.31 -28.89 12.71
CA ILE A 681 -14.74 -28.81 13.02
C ILE A 681 -15.02 -29.51 14.35
N LYS A 682 -15.52 -28.74 15.33
CA LYS A 682 -15.88 -29.27 16.65
C LYS A 682 -17.09 -30.17 16.56
N ASN A 683 -16.97 -31.40 17.08
CA ASN A 683 -18.10 -32.29 17.28
C ASN A 683 -19.18 -31.59 18.12
N ARG A 684 -20.41 -31.56 17.60
CA ARG A 684 -21.53 -30.92 18.29
C ARG A 684 -21.84 -31.66 19.59
N LYS A 685 -21.90 -30.90 20.68
CA LYS A 685 -22.47 -31.37 21.94
C LYS A 685 -23.98 -31.42 21.81
N ASP A 686 -24.49 -32.49 21.20
CA ASP A 686 -25.88 -32.86 21.40
C ASP A 686 -26.12 -32.97 22.91
N LYS A 687 -26.97 -32.07 23.43
CA LYS A 687 -27.51 -32.24 24.78
C LYS A 687 -28.18 -33.60 24.76
N LYS A 688 -27.67 -34.53 25.58
CA LYS A 688 -28.26 -35.87 25.79
C LYS A 688 -29.79 -35.73 25.77
N GLN A 689 -30.46 -36.47 24.90
CA GLN A 689 -31.88 -36.70 25.08
C GLN A 689 -32.03 -37.25 26.50
N VAL A 690 -32.73 -36.51 27.35
CA VAL A 690 -33.18 -37.02 28.64
C VAL A 690 -34.28 -38.00 28.27
N SER A 691 -33.95 -39.30 28.33
CA SER A 691 -34.94 -40.36 28.25
C SER A 691 -35.96 -40.14 29.36
N GLU A 692 -37.23 -40.13 29.00
CA GLU A 692 -38.39 -39.86 29.87
C GLU A 692 -38.50 -40.83 31.06
#